data_AF-M7U5C2-F1
#
_entry.id   AF-M7U5C2-F1
#
_cell.length_a   1.000
_cell.length_b   1.000
_cell.length_c   1.000
_cell.angle_alpha   90.00
_cell.angle_beta   90.00
_cell.angle_gamma   90.00
#
_symmetry.space_group_name_H-M   'P 1'
#
loop_
_entity.id
_entity.type
_entity.pdbx_description
1 polymer ?
#
loop_
_entity_poly.entity_id
_entity_poly.type
_entity_poly.pdbx_seq_one_letter_code
_entity_poly.pdbx_strand_id
1 'polypeptide(L)'
;MLRLFGLHLMSPRLRHLRKNVQHSAICKNVPEANKTITDGWFREISEMWPGQAMTLKVKNVLHHEKSKYQDVLIFESTDYGTVLVLDNVIQCTERDEFSYQEMITHLAMNSHPNPKKVLVIGGGDGGVLREVVKHDCVEEAILCDIDEAVIRLSKKYLPGMAISYQHPKVKTHIGDGFKFLDDYKNEFDVIITDSSDPEGPAESLFQKPYFELLFGALKEGGVITTQGSENQWLHLPLITKLKKDCKEVFPNVEYAYTTIPTYPSGQIGFMVCCKDANRDLSKPLRKWSPEEEEKLCRYYNAAIHEASFVLPTFARAALKTALRYLPKLTSVQTISIPKQATRNMSQLLKKPVKIALIQLASGSDKSQNLAHAREKVLEAASAGAKIIVLPECFNSPYGTQYFPKYADTLLPSPPTSEQSPSFHALSAMAAETKTYLVGGSIPEYSPTTKNHYNTSLTFSPSGELLATHRKVHLFDIDIPGKITFRESEVLSPGNHVTMIDLPEYGKIAVAICYDVRFPELAMIAARKGCFALIYPGAFNTTTGPLHWRLQGQARAMDNQIYVALCSPARDETASYHAWGHSLVVDPMAQVLVEAEEKEEIVYAELNGEKIEETRKGIPIQTQRRFDIYKDVSEDFKNGDEK
;
A
#
# COMPACT_ATOMS: atom_id res chain seq x y z
N MET A 1 33.46 65.25 19.00
CA MET A 1 33.13 64.78 20.37
C MET A 1 33.34 63.27 20.36
N LEU A 2 34.49 62.72 20.78
CA LEU A 2 34.90 62.48 22.18
C LEU A 2 33.70 62.01 23.04
N ARG A 3 33.71 60.91 23.80
CA ARG A 3 34.72 59.96 24.31
C ARG A 3 33.91 58.83 25.01
N LEU A 4 34.26 57.53 24.89
CA LEU A 4 35.03 56.69 25.85
C LEU A 4 34.31 56.44 27.20
N PHE A 5 34.35 55.31 27.93
CA PHE A 5 35.19 54.11 28.12
C PHE A 5 34.33 53.09 28.94
N GLY A 6 34.60 51.80 29.14
CA GLY A 6 35.89 51.12 29.42
C GLY A 6 36.02 49.73 28.75
N LEU A 7 37.20 49.34 28.25
CA LEU A 7 38.42 48.88 28.96
C LEU A 7 38.19 47.51 29.65
N HIS A 8 38.65 46.39 29.09
CA HIS A 8 40.03 45.87 28.96
C HIS A 8 40.48 45.02 30.16
N LEU A 9 40.83 43.75 29.88
CA LEU A 9 42.14 43.08 30.11
C LEU A 9 41.94 41.55 29.94
N MET A 10 42.19 40.99 28.75
CA MET A 10 43.42 40.30 28.29
C MET A 10 43.53 38.81 28.65
N SER A 11 43.57 37.94 27.63
CA SER A 11 44.62 36.93 27.42
C SER A 11 44.45 36.14 26.09
N PRO A 12 45.46 36.09 25.20
CA PRO A 12 45.46 35.28 23.99
C PRO A 12 45.90 33.84 24.32
N ARG A 13 44.96 32.99 24.76
CA ARG A 13 45.23 31.57 25.06
C ARG A 13 44.19 30.57 24.53
N LEU A 14 43.49 30.91 23.44
CA LEU A 14 42.44 30.04 22.87
C LEU A 14 42.49 29.91 21.34
N ARG A 15 43.66 30.05 20.71
CA ARG A 15 43.85 29.74 19.27
C ARG A 15 44.86 28.63 18.98
N HIS A 16 45.18 27.76 19.96
CA HIS A 16 46.10 26.63 19.79
C HIS A 16 45.62 25.35 20.50
N LEU A 17 44.38 24.94 20.24
CA LEU A 17 43.86 23.60 20.60
C LEU A 17 42.98 23.06 19.45
N ARG A 18 43.57 22.97 18.27
CA ARG A 18 43.12 22.09 17.18
C ARG A 18 44.33 21.33 16.65
N LYS A 19 44.83 20.41 17.47
CA LYS A 19 45.70 19.28 17.11
C LYS A 19 45.85 18.42 18.37
N ASN A 20 45.67 17.11 18.20
CA ASN A 20 45.80 16.03 19.18
C ASN A 20 44.57 15.71 20.03
N VAL A 21 43.61 15.01 19.41
CA VAL A 21 43.08 13.78 20.02
C VAL A 21 43.30 12.67 19.00
N GLN A 22 44.42 11.95 19.15
CA GLN A 22 44.64 10.69 18.44
C GLN A 22 44.14 9.55 19.33
N HIS A 23 43.23 8.77 18.75
CA HIS A 23 42.92 7.36 19.01
C HIS A 23 42.34 6.95 20.38
N SER A 24 41.05 6.63 20.40
CA SER A 24 40.69 5.23 20.66
C SER A 24 40.42 4.57 19.31
N ALA A 25 41.32 3.68 18.90
CA ALA A 25 41.08 2.78 17.77
C ALA A 25 39.91 1.85 18.14
N ILE A 26 38.69 2.21 17.72
CA ILE A 26 37.49 1.38 17.87
C ILE A 26 36.87 1.29 16.48
N CYS A 27 37.44 0.43 15.66
CA CYS A 27 36.88 -0.16 14.42
C CYS A 27 38.07 -0.74 13.63
N LYS A 28 38.62 -1.85 14.13
CA LYS A 28 39.50 -2.67 13.30
C LYS A 28 38.59 -3.47 12.39
N ASN A 29 38.54 -3.12 11.12
CA ASN A 29 37.77 -3.75 10.04
C ASN A 29 36.28 -3.37 9.97
N VAL A 30 35.98 -2.10 9.70
CA VAL A 30 34.70 -1.76 9.05
C VAL A 30 34.92 -1.96 7.55
N PRO A 31 34.24 -2.92 6.89
CA PRO A 31 34.21 -2.96 5.43
C PRO A 31 33.75 -1.59 4.93
N GLU A 32 34.44 -1.00 3.94
CA GLU A 32 34.10 0.32 3.34
C GLU A 32 32.65 0.43 2.80
N ALA A 33 31.81 -0.60 2.96
CA ALA A 33 30.51 -0.74 2.35
C ALA A 33 29.30 -0.71 3.32
N ASN A 34 29.44 -0.78 4.65
CA ASN A 34 28.25 -0.82 5.51
C ASN A 34 27.79 0.58 5.95
N LYS A 35 26.83 1.15 5.22
CA LYS A 35 26.25 2.49 5.45
C LYS A 35 25.58 2.64 6.83
N THR A 36 25.25 1.56 7.54
CA THR A 36 24.50 1.61 8.81
C THR A 36 25.38 1.71 10.05
N ILE A 37 26.69 1.45 9.94
CA ILE A 37 27.66 1.72 11.01
C ILE A 37 28.35 3.06 10.75
N THR A 38 28.00 4.07 11.53
CA THR A 38 28.59 5.42 11.44
C THR A 38 29.02 5.91 12.82
N ASP A 39 30.21 6.51 12.91
CA ASP A 39 30.81 6.98 14.17
C ASP A 39 30.95 5.89 15.25
N GLY A 40 31.11 4.63 14.83
CA GLY A 40 31.21 3.47 15.73
C GLY A 40 29.88 2.99 16.33
N TRP A 41 28.74 3.45 15.79
CA TRP A 41 27.40 3.03 16.18
C TRP A 41 26.67 2.41 15.00
N PHE A 42 26.11 1.23 15.22
CA PHE A 42 25.11 0.65 14.34
C PHE A 42 23.76 1.32 14.62
N ARG A 43 23.05 1.73 13.58
CA ARG A 43 21.72 2.36 13.67
C ARG A 43 20.72 1.52 12.88
N GLU A 44 19.74 0.96 13.59
CA GLU A 44 18.63 0.25 12.99
C GLU A 44 17.58 1.27 12.54
N ILE A 45 17.44 1.44 11.23
CA ILE A 45 16.50 2.37 10.61
C ILE A 45 15.65 1.58 9.62
N SER A 46 14.32 1.62 9.80
CA SER A 46 13.36 0.98 8.90
C SER A 46 12.13 1.86 8.73
N GLU A 47 11.49 1.75 7.56
CA GLU A 47 10.19 2.37 7.28
C GLU A 47 9.04 1.71 8.08
N MET A 48 9.27 0.53 8.65
CA MET A 48 8.33 -0.13 9.56
C MET A 48 8.17 0.63 10.89
N TRP A 49 9.19 1.37 11.35
CA TRP A 49 9.14 2.21 12.55
C TRP A 49 9.66 3.63 12.27
N PRO A 50 8.92 4.41 11.46
CA PRO A 50 9.41 5.69 10.97
C PRO A 50 9.57 6.70 12.12
N GLY A 51 10.64 7.51 12.04
CA GLY A 51 10.92 8.56 13.02
C GLY A 51 11.57 8.08 14.32
N GLN A 52 11.90 6.79 14.44
CA GLN A 52 12.66 6.22 15.54
C GLN A 52 13.77 5.28 15.03
N ALA A 53 14.83 5.10 15.82
CA ALA A 53 15.92 4.18 15.51
C ALA A 53 16.57 3.68 16.80
N MET A 54 16.82 2.38 16.90
CA MET A 54 17.65 1.80 17.96
C MET A 54 19.12 1.89 17.54
N THR A 55 20.00 2.25 18.47
CA THR A 55 21.43 2.36 18.18
C THR A 55 22.27 1.57 19.16
N LEU A 56 23.15 0.71 18.65
CA LEU A 56 24.08 -0.09 19.45
C LEU A 56 25.51 0.30 19.12
N LYS A 57 26.31 0.55 20.16
CA LYS A 57 27.73 0.88 19.99
C LYS A 57 28.50 -0.37 19.60
N VAL A 58 29.18 -0.30 18.46
CA VAL A 58 29.95 -1.40 17.89
C VAL A 58 31.32 -1.43 18.54
N LYS A 59 31.67 -2.59 19.12
CA LYS A 59 33.03 -2.87 19.61
C LYS A 59 33.89 -3.41 18.47
N ASN A 60 33.43 -4.48 17.80
CA ASN A 60 34.11 -5.10 16.66
C ASN A 60 33.10 -5.68 15.67
N VAL A 61 33.31 -5.50 14.37
CA VAL A 61 32.56 -6.27 13.35
C VAL A 61 33.20 -7.65 13.24
N LEU A 62 32.41 -8.70 13.47
CA LEU A 62 32.88 -10.09 13.50
C LEU A 62 32.71 -10.80 12.15
N HIS A 63 31.65 -10.45 11.42
CA HIS A 63 31.34 -10.98 10.10
C HIS A 63 30.44 -10.03 9.32
N HIS A 64 30.61 -9.94 8.01
CA HIS A 64 29.67 -9.30 7.11
C HIS A 64 29.71 -10.05 5.78
N GLU A 65 28.58 -10.62 5.36
CA GLU A 65 28.44 -11.23 4.04
C GLU A 65 27.04 -11.03 3.48
N LYS A 66 26.92 -10.97 2.16
CA LYS A 66 25.64 -11.06 1.48
C LYS A 66 25.39 -12.51 1.09
N SER A 67 24.39 -13.13 1.70
CA SER A 67 23.97 -14.50 1.38
C SER A 67 23.18 -14.53 0.07
N LYS A 68 22.63 -15.71 -0.28
CA LYS A 68 21.70 -15.84 -1.42
C LYS A 68 20.39 -15.06 -1.19
N TYR A 69 20.01 -14.82 0.07
CA TYR A 69 18.70 -14.29 0.42
C TYR A 69 18.77 -12.87 1.00
N GLN A 70 19.81 -12.54 1.77
CA GLN A 70 19.85 -11.30 2.58
C GLN A 70 21.29 -10.87 2.93
N ASP A 71 21.45 -9.63 3.39
CA ASP A 71 22.69 -9.14 4.00
C ASP A 71 22.79 -9.61 5.45
N VAL A 72 23.89 -10.28 5.80
CA VAL A 72 24.13 -10.83 7.14
C VAL A 72 25.30 -10.11 7.79
N LEU A 73 25.02 -9.33 8.83
CA LEU A 73 26.00 -8.62 9.64
C LEU A 73 26.02 -9.21 11.05
N ILE A 74 27.22 -9.52 11.54
CA ILE A 74 27.45 -9.91 12.93
C ILE A 74 28.51 -9.01 13.53
N PHE A 75 28.19 -8.38 14.66
CA PHE A 75 29.14 -7.56 15.39
C PHE A 75 29.05 -7.79 16.88
N GLU A 76 30.17 -7.60 17.56
CA GLU A 76 30.24 -7.50 19.01
C GLU A 76 29.88 -6.06 19.39
N SER A 77 28.84 -5.90 20.20
CA SER A 77 28.49 -4.61 20.81
C SER A 77 29.26 -4.38 22.12
N THR A 78 29.25 -3.15 22.64
CA THR A 78 29.90 -2.87 23.92
C THR A 78 29.13 -3.45 25.12
N ASP A 79 27.80 -3.46 25.07
CA ASP A 79 26.94 -3.70 26.24
C ASP A 79 25.85 -4.76 26.01
N TYR A 80 25.69 -5.29 24.79
CA TYR A 80 24.65 -6.27 24.43
C TYR A 80 25.21 -7.61 23.94
N GLY A 81 26.53 -7.81 24.04
CA GLY A 81 27.20 -9.00 23.52
C GLY A 81 27.23 -9.03 21.99
N THR A 82 27.23 -10.23 21.43
CA THR A 82 27.17 -10.47 19.99
C THR A 82 25.77 -10.18 19.45
N VAL A 83 25.71 -9.49 18.31
CA VAL A 83 24.48 -9.04 17.66
C VAL A 83 24.43 -9.63 16.25
N LEU A 84 23.30 -10.26 15.91
CA LEU A 84 22.97 -10.66 14.54
C LEU A 84 22.01 -9.65 13.93
N VAL A 85 22.37 -9.18 12.74
CA VAL A 85 21.59 -8.25 11.94
C VAL A 85 21.37 -8.87 10.56
N LEU A 86 20.13 -8.87 10.10
CA LEU A 86 19.73 -9.29 8.76
C LEU A 86 19.07 -8.11 8.06
N ASP A 87 19.54 -7.76 6.86
CA ASP A 87 19.05 -6.63 6.06
C ASP A 87 18.93 -5.31 6.85
N ASN A 88 19.86 -5.07 7.77
CA ASN A 88 19.93 -3.91 8.69
C ASN A 88 18.90 -3.90 9.84
N VAL A 89 18.19 -5.01 10.07
CA VAL A 89 17.31 -5.22 11.23
C VAL A 89 17.96 -6.15 12.24
N ILE A 90 17.97 -5.77 13.51
CA ILE A 90 18.48 -6.57 14.62
C ILE A 90 17.56 -7.78 14.81
N GLN A 91 18.11 -8.98 14.64
CA GLN A 91 17.36 -10.22 14.89
C GLN A 91 17.48 -10.66 16.34
N CYS A 92 18.69 -10.56 16.91
CA CYS A 92 18.92 -10.94 18.30
C CYS A 92 20.20 -10.33 18.86
N THR A 93 20.24 -10.20 20.20
CA THR A 93 21.47 -9.95 20.96
C THR A 93 21.60 -10.96 22.08
N GLU A 94 22.82 -11.37 22.42
CA GLU A 94 23.06 -12.31 23.53
C GLU A 94 22.51 -11.80 24.87
N ARG A 95 22.37 -10.48 25.02
CA ARG A 95 21.90 -9.87 26.26
C ARG A 95 20.42 -10.09 26.53
N ASP A 96 19.55 -10.10 25.51
CA ASP A 96 18.10 -10.06 25.70
C ASP A 96 17.28 -11.08 24.88
N GLU A 97 17.93 -11.87 24.00
CA GLU A 97 17.27 -12.91 23.18
C GLU A 97 16.33 -13.79 24.00
N PHE A 98 16.77 -14.26 25.18
CA PHE A 98 16.00 -15.19 26.02
C PHE A 98 14.54 -14.76 26.26
N SER A 99 14.24 -13.46 26.29
CA SER A 99 12.86 -12.96 26.45
C SER A 99 11.95 -13.34 25.29
N TYR A 100 12.47 -13.27 24.06
CA TYR A 100 11.73 -13.64 22.85
C TYR A 100 11.75 -15.16 22.64
N GLN A 101 12.93 -15.77 22.66
CA GLN A 101 13.11 -17.22 22.44
C GLN A 101 12.28 -18.06 23.41
N GLU A 102 12.25 -17.71 24.70
CA GLU A 102 11.44 -18.43 25.70
C GLU A 102 9.94 -18.20 25.48
N MET A 103 9.50 -16.96 25.21
CA MET A 103 8.07 -16.65 25.06
C MET A 103 7.48 -17.25 23.80
N ILE A 104 8.11 -17.08 22.63
CA ILE A 104 7.59 -17.62 21.37
C ILE A 104 7.47 -19.15 21.43
N THR A 105 8.37 -19.80 22.17
CA THR A 105 8.37 -21.25 22.35
C THR A 105 7.33 -21.69 23.37
N HIS A 106 7.40 -21.15 24.59
CA HIS A 106 6.66 -21.68 25.72
C HIS A 106 5.19 -21.28 25.72
N LEU A 107 4.79 -20.24 24.99
CA LEU A 107 3.38 -19.96 24.71
C LEU A 107 2.71 -21.15 24.02
N ALA A 108 3.19 -21.59 22.84
CA ALA A 108 2.62 -22.77 22.18
C ALA A 108 2.84 -24.06 22.97
N MET A 109 4.07 -24.30 23.44
CA MET A 109 4.44 -25.57 24.06
C MET A 109 3.64 -25.86 25.32
N ASN A 110 3.41 -24.86 26.18
CA ASN A 110 2.67 -25.05 27.42
C ASN A 110 1.15 -24.94 27.25
N SER A 111 0.66 -24.44 26.11
CA SER A 111 -0.76 -24.53 25.73
C SER A 111 -1.14 -25.86 25.08
N HIS A 112 -0.17 -26.74 24.79
CA HIS A 112 -0.40 -28.11 24.31
C HIS A 112 -0.19 -29.15 25.44
N PRO A 113 -1.09 -30.15 25.60
CA PRO A 113 -1.04 -31.08 26.74
C PRO A 113 0.14 -32.06 26.69
N ASN A 114 0.66 -32.39 25.51
CA ASN A 114 1.79 -33.31 25.34
C ASN A 114 2.47 -33.17 23.96
N PRO A 115 3.20 -32.08 23.68
CA PRO A 115 3.81 -31.87 22.37
C PRO A 115 5.05 -32.76 22.18
N LYS A 116 4.98 -33.72 21.25
CA LYS A 116 6.05 -34.69 20.97
C LYS A 116 6.84 -34.32 19.72
N LYS A 117 6.16 -33.86 18.66
CA LYS A 117 6.76 -33.48 17.39
C LYS A 117 6.55 -32.01 17.12
N VAL A 118 7.64 -31.26 17.06
CA VAL A 118 7.64 -29.80 16.96
C VAL A 118 8.36 -29.36 15.68
N LEU A 119 7.78 -28.40 14.97
CA LEU A 119 8.41 -27.75 13.82
C LEU A 119 8.72 -26.29 14.16
N VAL A 120 9.90 -25.82 13.77
CA VAL A 120 10.32 -24.42 13.77
C VAL A 120 10.56 -24.01 12.32
N ILE A 121 9.89 -22.96 11.86
CA ILE A 121 10.09 -22.35 10.54
C ILE A 121 10.83 -21.04 10.76
N GLY A 122 11.97 -20.87 10.09
CA GLY A 122 12.94 -19.83 10.40
C GLY A 122 13.76 -20.17 11.65
N GLY A 123 14.09 -19.18 12.46
CA GLY A 123 14.83 -19.34 13.72
C GLY A 123 16.25 -19.87 13.55
N GLY A 124 16.91 -19.55 12.44
CA GLY A 124 18.25 -20.06 12.08
C GLY A 124 19.34 -19.84 13.13
N ASP A 125 19.15 -18.93 14.09
CA ASP A 125 20.02 -18.76 15.25
C ASP A 125 20.02 -19.98 16.22
N GLY A 126 18.96 -20.78 16.20
CA GLY A 126 18.81 -22.02 16.99
C GLY A 126 18.26 -21.81 18.40
N GLY A 127 17.98 -20.57 18.81
CA GLY A 127 17.48 -20.21 20.13
C GLY A 127 16.10 -20.81 20.43
N VAL A 128 15.16 -20.77 19.48
CA VAL A 128 13.84 -21.42 19.65
C VAL A 128 13.98 -22.93 19.84
N LEU A 129 14.84 -23.59 19.06
CA LEU A 129 15.10 -25.03 19.24
C LEU A 129 15.71 -25.33 20.62
N ARG A 130 16.58 -24.46 21.14
CA ARG A 130 17.17 -24.60 22.49
C ARG A 130 16.08 -24.63 23.55
N GLU A 131 15.03 -23.83 23.38
CA GLU A 131 13.89 -23.79 24.29
C GLU A 131 12.94 -24.99 24.09
N VAL A 132 12.72 -25.43 22.85
CA VAL A 132 11.86 -26.59 22.55
C VAL A 132 12.39 -27.84 23.22
N VAL A 133 13.70 -28.11 23.15
CA VAL A 133 14.30 -29.35 23.67
C VAL A 133 14.39 -29.41 25.20
N LYS A 134 14.04 -28.34 25.92
CA LYS A 134 13.89 -28.36 27.39
C LYS A 134 12.65 -29.16 27.82
N HIS A 135 11.71 -29.41 26.91
CA HIS A 135 10.51 -30.20 27.17
C HIS A 135 10.82 -31.69 26.98
N ASP A 136 10.91 -32.45 28.07
CA ASP A 136 11.25 -33.89 28.01
C ASP A 136 10.30 -34.71 27.13
N CYS A 137 9.04 -34.30 27.03
CA CYS A 137 8.02 -34.94 26.20
C CYS A 137 8.29 -34.82 24.70
N VAL A 138 9.13 -33.88 24.26
CA VAL A 138 9.51 -33.75 22.86
C VAL A 138 10.34 -34.96 22.45
N GLU A 139 9.92 -35.63 21.39
CA GLU A 139 10.58 -36.76 20.76
C GLU A 139 11.38 -36.31 19.53
N GLU A 140 10.87 -35.32 18.79
CA GLU A 140 11.49 -34.78 17.58
C GLU A 140 11.23 -33.27 17.43
N ALA A 141 12.30 -32.51 17.17
CA ALA A 141 12.24 -31.08 16.87
C ALA A 141 12.90 -30.81 15.52
N ILE A 142 12.13 -30.31 14.56
CA ILE A 142 12.60 -30.01 13.21
C ILE A 142 12.70 -28.50 13.05
N LEU A 143 13.79 -28.02 12.46
CA LEU A 143 13.93 -26.63 12.02
C LEU A 143 14.08 -26.58 10.51
N CYS A 144 13.30 -25.73 9.87
CA CYS A 144 13.38 -25.43 8.44
C CYS A 144 13.71 -23.94 8.27
N ASP A 145 14.92 -23.64 7.82
CA ASP A 145 15.36 -22.27 7.54
C ASP A 145 15.81 -22.16 6.08
N ILE A 146 15.46 -21.03 5.45
CA ILE A 146 15.73 -20.82 4.03
C ILE A 146 17.20 -20.53 3.74
N ASP A 147 17.91 -19.95 4.71
CA ASP A 147 19.26 -19.41 4.55
C ASP A 147 20.30 -20.14 5.42
N GLU A 148 21.03 -21.05 4.77
CA GLU A 148 22.14 -21.79 5.41
C GLU A 148 23.17 -20.89 6.07
N ALA A 149 23.38 -19.67 5.54
CA ALA A 149 24.35 -18.73 6.09
C ALA A 149 24.01 -18.35 7.54
N VAL A 150 22.72 -18.14 7.86
CA VAL A 150 22.27 -17.78 9.21
C VAL A 150 22.60 -18.89 10.20
N ILE A 151 22.34 -20.15 9.84
CA ILE A 151 22.64 -21.31 10.68
C ILE A 151 24.15 -21.47 10.89
N ARG A 152 24.92 -21.43 9.80
CA ARG A 152 26.38 -21.60 9.84
C ARG A 152 27.05 -20.52 10.68
N LEU A 153 26.64 -19.27 10.50
CA LEU A 153 27.20 -18.13 11.22
C LEU A 153 26.76 -18.11 12.68
N SER A 154 25.53 -18.50 13.00
CA SER A 154 25.05 -18.60 14.38
C SER A 154 25.79 -19.69 15.15
N LYS A 155 26.08 -20.85 14.54
CA LYS A 155 26.95 -21.88 15.15
C LYS A 155 28.34 -21.35 15.51
N LYS A 156 28.85 -20.38 14.75
CA LYS A 156 30.19 -19.81 14.94
C LYS A 156 30.21 -18.67 15.95
N TYR A 157 29.24 -17.76 15.88
CA TYR A 157 29.26 -16.48 16.59
C TYR A 157 28.20 -16.36 17.70
N LEU A 158 27.17 -17.20 17.69
CA LEU A 158 26.10 -17.25 18.69
C LEU A 158 25.98 -18.65 19.32
N PRO A 159 27.07 -19.23 19.87
CA PRO A 159 27.08 -20.62 20.32
C PRO A 159 26.08 -20.91 21.46
N GLY A 160 25.72 -19.91 22.27
CA GLY A 160 24.72 -20.04 23.33
C GLY A 160 23.29 -20.24 22.83
N MET A 161 22.99 -19.78 21.61
CA MET A 161 21.70 -19.99 20.95
C MET A 161 21.75 -21.25 20.08
N ALA A 162 22.82 -21.40 19.29
CA ALA A 162 23.02 -22.49 18.34
C ALA A 162 23.37 -23.85 18.97
N ILE A 163 23.46 -23.95 20.30
CA ILE A 163 23.79 -25.20 21.01
C ILE A 163 22.78 -26.32 20.71
N SER A 164 21.54 -25.97 20.41
CA SER A 164 20.44 -26.89 20.11
C SER A 164 20.71 -27.77 18.89
N TYR A 165 21.50 -27.31 17.91
CA TYR A 165 21.85 -28.09 16.72
C TYR A 165 22.66 -29.37 17.03
N GLN A 166 23.21 -29.50 18.24
CA GLN A 166 23.93 -30.69 18.69
C GLN A 166 23.02 -31.70 19.41
N HIS A 167 21.76 -31.33 19.68
CA HIS A 167 20.84 -32.16 20.44
C HIS A 167 20.34 -33.33 19.57
N PRO A 168 20.31 -34.58 20.08
CA PRO A 168 19.97 -35.76 19.27
C PRO A 168 18.53 -35.77 18.74
N LYS A 169 17.65 -34.98 19.34
CA LYS A 169 16.25 -34.83 18.90
C LYS A 169 16.05 -33.77 17.81
N VAL A 170 17.10 -33.00 17.48
CA VAL A 170 17.02 -31.90 16.53
C VAL A 170 17.37 -32.35 15.12
N LYS A 171 16.55 -31.96 14.15
CA LYS A 171 16.82 -32.12 12.71
C LYS A 171 16.75 -30.77 12.03
N THR A 172 17.65 -30.52 11.10
CA THR A 172 17.72 -29.25 10.36
C THR A 172 17.49 -29.51 8.88
N HIS A 173 16.61 -28.72 8.27
CA HIS A 173 16.34 -28.69 6.85
C HIS A 173 16.67 -27.28 6.32
N ILE A 174 17.40 -27.23 5.20
CA ILE A 174 17.68 -25.97 4.52
C ILE A 174 16.70 -25.86 3.35
N GLY A 175 15.74 -24.96 3.46
CA GLY A 175 14.67 -24.83 2.48
C GLY A 175 13.63 -23.78 2.85
N ASP A 176 12.80 -23.46 1.87
CA ASP A 176 11.65 -22.57 2.04
C ASP A 176 10.60 -23.25 2.92
N GLY A 177 10.30 -22.65 4.08
CA GLY A 177 9.35 -23.17 5.05
C GLY A 177 7.93 -23.32 4.50
N PHE A 178 7.53 -22.48 3.55
CA PHE A 178 6.22 -22.60 2.89
C PHE A 178 6.14 -23.88 2.07
N LYS A 179 7.15 -24.16 1.24
CA LYS A 179 7.22 -25.38 0.43
C LYS A 179 7.43 -26.62 1.28
N PHE A 180 8.21 -26.50 2.34
CA PHE A 180 8.45 -27.59 3.28
C PHE A 180 7.13 -28.06 3.91
N LEU A 181 6.21 -27.14 4.25
CA LEU A 181 4.92 -27.49 4.83
C LEU A 181 3.95 -28.21 3.86
N ASP A 182 4.12 -28.08 2.53
CA ASP A 182 3.24 -28.74 1.57
C ASP A 182 3.31 -30.28 1.69
N ASP A 183 4.48 -30.80 2.07
CA ASP A 183 4.74 -32.24 2.21
C ASP A 183 4.17 -32.84 3.51
N TYR A 184 3.67 -32.02 4.44
CA TYR A 184 3.19 -32.48 5.75
C TYR A 184 1.70 -32.21 5.95
N LYS A 185 0.99 -33.25 6.43
CA LYS A 185 -0.41 -33.16 6.87
C LYS A 185 -0.56 -33.93 8.19
N ASN A 186 -1.19 -33.30 9.18
CA ASN A 186 -1.54 -33.92 10.47
C ASN A 186 -0.34 -34.58 11.20
N GLU A 187 0.82 -33.92 11.19
CA GLU A 187 2.10 -34.50 11.64
C GLU A 187 2.62 -33.86 12.93
N PHE A 188 2.47 -32.54 13.06
CA PHE A 188 3.09 -31.76 14.14
C PHE A 188 2.11 -31.46 15.27
N ASP A 189 2.57 -31.55 16.51
CA ASP A 189 1.78 -31.15 17.68
C ASP A 189 1.87 -29.63 17.90
N VAL A 190 3.06 -29.06 17.64
CA VAL A 190 3.33 -27.63 17.72
C VAL A 190 4.13 -27.17 16.50
N ILE A 191 3.77 -26.01 15.96
CA ILE A 191 4.57 -25.32 14.93
C ILE A 191 4.87 -23.90 15.40
N ILE A 192 6.14 -23.50 15.38
CA ILE A 192 6.61 -22.16 15.72
C ILE A 192 7.15 -21.51 14.45
N THR A 193 6.63 -20.33 14.10
CA THR A 193 7.18 -19.52 12.99
C THR A 193 7.98 -18.37 13.60
N ASP A 194 9.30 -18.52 13.55
CA ASP A 194 10.29 -17.56 14.00
C ASP A 194 10.92 -16.88 12.79
N SER A 195 10.17 -15.94 12.21
CA SER A 195 10.56 -15.20 11.01
C SER A 195 11.07 -13.81 11.36
N SER A 196 11.82 -13.20 10.44
CA SER A 196 12.03 -11.76 10.43
C SER A 196 10.72 -11.01 10.16
N ASP A 197 10.77 -9.68 10.21
CA ASP A 197 9.70 -8.78 9.78
C ASP A 197 9.13 -9.18 8.41
N PRO A 198 7.87 -8.82 8.08
CA PRO A 198 7.18 -9.21 6.84
C PRO A 198 7.72 -8.51 5.58
N GLU A 199 9.03 -8.55 5.39
CA GLU A 199 9.79 -8.08 4.24
C GLU A 199 10.65 -9.23 3.70
N GLY A 200 11.04 -9.11 2.42
CA GLY A 200 11.93 -10.09 1.78
C GLY A 200 11.36 -11.51 1.80
N PRO A 201 12.15 -12.54 2.19
CA PRO A 201 11.73 -13.94 2.12
C PRO A 201 10.63 -14.31 3.12
N ALA A 202 10.37 -13.48 4.14
CA ALA A 202 9.40 -13.77 5.19
C ALA A 202 7.96 -13.35 4.83
N GLU A 203 7.72 -12.52 3.80
CA GLU A 203 6.40 -11.96 3.45
C GLU A 203 5.31 -13.04 3.28
N SER A 204 5.63 -14.18 2.67
CA SER A 204 4.68 -15.28 2.46
C SER A 204 4.20 -15.93 3.75
N LEU A 205 4.96 -15.82 4.85
CA LEU A 205 4.67 -16.45 6.16
C LEU A 205 3.60 -15.69 6.96
N PHE A 206 3.09 -14.57 6.44
CA PHE A 206 2.10 -13.71 7.09
C PHE A 206 0.75 -13.71 6.38
N GLN A 207 0.59 -14.52 5.33
CA GLN A 207 -0.62 -14.56 4.51
C GLN A 207 -1.52 -15.73 4.91
N LYS A 208 -2.84 -15.57 4.71
CA LYS A 208 -3.84 -16.61 5.01
C LYS A 208 -3.51 -18.01 4.46
N PRO A 209 -3.02 -18.18 3.22
CA PRO A 209 -2.64 -19.51 2.71
C PRO A 209 -1.58 -20.21 3.57
N TYR A 210 -0.65 -19.47 4.15
CA TYR A 210 0.34 -20.05 5.06
C TYR A 210 -0.32 -20.56 6.35
N PHE A 211 -1.27 -19.83 6.92
CA PHE A 211 -2.03 -20.31 8.09
C PHE A 211 -2.87 -21.55 7.77
N GLU A 212 -3.41 -21.67 6.56
CA GLU A 212 -4.10 -22.88 6.09
C GLU A 212 -3.14 -24.08 5.98
N LEU A 213 -1.91 -23.85 5.52
CA LEU A 213 -0.86 -24.88 5.53
C LEU A 213 -0.49 -25.29 6.95
N LEU A 214 -0.28 -24.33 7.86
CA LEU A 214 -0.01 -24.61 9.28
C LEU A 214 -1.15 -25.43 9.90
N PHE A 215 -2.40 -25.04 9.67
CA PHE A 215 -3.57 -25.76 10.17
C PHE A 215 -3.64 -27.21 9.65
N GLY A 216 -3.32 -27.40 8.36
CA GLY A 216 -3.28 -28.71 7.72
C GLY A 216 -2.14 -29.60 8.22
N ALA A 217 -0.98 -29.02 8.52
CA ALA A 217 0.19 -29.72 9.04
C ALA A 217 0.06 -30.10 10.52
N LEU A 218 -0.74 -29.36 11.29
CA LEU A 218 -1.01 -29.62 12.70
C LEU A 218 -1.95 -30.82 12.95
N LYS A 219 -1.60 -31.62 13.96
CA LYS A 219 -2.47 -32.64 14.56
C LYS A 219 -3.68 -32.03 15.25
N GLU A 220 -4.65 -32.87 15.57
CA GLU A 220 -5.82 -32.45 16.36
C GLU A 220 -5.39 -31.88 17.72
N GLY A 221 -5.96 -30.74 18.10
CA GLY A 221 -5.54 -29.99 19.31
C GLY A 221 -4.20 -29.27 19.17
N GLY A 222 -3.55 -29.32 18.00
CA GLY A 222 -2.27 -28.67 17.74
C GLY A 222 -2.30 -27.15 17.92
N VAL A 223 -1.15 -26.59 18.28
CA VAL A 223 -0.97 -25.17 18.62
C VAL A 223 0.13 -24.56 17.76
N ILE A 224 -0.05 -23.33 17.30
CA ILE A 224 1.03 -22.53 16.72
C ILE A 224 1.35 -21.31 17.57
N THR A 225 2.59 -20.83 17.43
CA THR A 225 2.96 -19.46 17.77
C THR A 225 3.76 -18.85 16.61
N THR A 226 3.51 -17.59 16.28
CA THR A 226 4.24 -16.87 15.23
C THR A 226 4.68 -15.49 15.68
N GLN A 227 5.91 -15.11 15.30
CA GLN A 227 6.51 -13.79 15.45
C GLN A 227 5.70 -12.70 14.74
N GLY A 228 4.88 -13.06 13.75
CA GLY A 228 4.24 -12.09 12.86
C GLY A 228 3.21 -11.15 13.47
N SER A 229 3.10 -11.20 14.80
CA SER A 229 2.33 -10.32 15.66
C SER A 229 3.20 -9.24 16.26
N GLU A 230 3.87 -8.51 15.38
CA GLU A 230 4.52 -7.22 15.55
C GLU A 230 4.21 -6.35 16.79
N ASN A 231 5.04 -5.35 17.09
CA ASN A 231 4.84 -4.50 18.27
C ASN A 231 3.48 -3.75 18.30
N GLN A 232 2.66 -3.96 19.33
CA GLN A 232 1.35 -3.29 19.53
C GLN A 232 1.37 -1.76 19.57
N TRP A 233 2.51 -1.13 19.85
CA TRP A 233 2.68 0.33 19.81
C TRP A 233 2.84 0.87 18.39
N LEU A 234 3.35 0.05 17.48
CA LEU A 234 3.72 0.44 16.12
C LEU A 234 2.75 -0.14 15.08
N HIS A 235 2.37 -1.40 15.27
CA HIS A 235 1.80 -2.25 14.25
C HIS A 235 0.41 -2.80 14.64
N LEU A 236 -0.30 -2.14 15.58
CA LEU A 236 -1.60 -2.58 16.09
C LEU A 236 -2.63 -2.98 14.99
N PRO A 237 -2.72 -2.28 13.85
CA PRO A 237 -3.68 -2.69 12.84
C PRO A 237 -3.23 -3.92 12.04
N LEU A 238 -1.93 -4.13 11.84
CA LEU A 238 -1.40 -5.37 11.27
C LEU A 238 -1.74 -6.54 12.20
N ILE A 239 -1.54 -6.37 13.51
CA ILE A 239 -1.91 -7.36 14.53
C ILE A 239 -3.42 -7.65 14.49
N THR A 240 -4.26 -6.61 14.35
CA THR A 240 -5.71 -6.76 14.29
C THR A 240 -6.15 -7.52 13.04
N LYS A 241 -5.54 -7.22 11.88
CA LYS A 241 -5.77 -7.96 10.64
C LYS A 241 -5.30 -9.40 10.77
N LEU A 242 -4.07 -9.63 11.24
CA LEU A 242 -3.54 -10.97 11.42
C LEU A 242 -4.40 -11.81 12.37
N LYS A 243 -4.86 -11.23 13.50
CA LYS A 243 -5.78 -11.90 14.42
C LYS A 243 -7.08 -12.30 13.72
N LYS A 244 -7.59 -11.47 12.80
CA LYS A 244 -8.77 -11.78 12.00
C LYS A 244 -8.50 -12.90 11.00
N ASP A 245 -7.42 -12.81 10.23
CA ASP A 245 -7.06 -13.79 9.20
C ASP A 245 -6.82 -15.17 9.84
N CYS A 246 -6.13 -15.22 10.99
CA CYS A 246 -5.99 -16.43 11.78
C CYS A 246 -7.34 -16.98 12.27
N LYS A 247 -8.30 -16.13 12.65
CA LYS A 247 -9.65 -16.57 13.10
C LYS A 247 -10.50 -17.15 11.99
N GLU A 248 -10.18 -16.86 10.73
CA GLU A 248 -10.85 -17.51 9.59
C GLU A 248 -10.36 -18.95 9.37
N VAL A 249 -9.20 -19.32 9.95
CA VAL A 249 -8.58 -20.64 9.79
C VAL A 249 -8.64 -21.45 11.08
N PHE A 250 -8.27 -20.85 12.21
CA PHE A 250 -8.22 -21.47 13.53
C PHE A 250 -9.45 -21.08 14.36
N PRO A 251 -10.07 -22.04 15.06
CA PRO A 251 -11.21 -21.74 15.92
C PRO A 251 -10.85 -20.94 17.17
N ASN A 252 -9.57 -20.93 17.55
CA ASN A 252 -9.10 -20.24 18.74
C ASN A 252 -7.79 -19.50 18.46
N VAL A 253 -7.79 -18.18 18.72
CA VAL A 253 -6.73 -17.26 18.31
C VAL A 253 -6.59 -16.16 19.35
N GLU A 254 -5.43 -16.09 19.98
CA GLU A 254 -5.08 -15.07 20.95
C GLU A 254 -3.77 -14.36 20.62
N TYR A 255 -3.62 -13.16 21.18
CA TYR A 255 -2.42 -12.34 21.01
C TYR A 255 -1.77 -12.12 22.38
N ALA A 256 -0.49 -12.44 22.47
CA ALA A 256 0.37 -12.20 23.62
C ALA A 256 1.51 -11.25 23.25
N TYR A 257 2.25 -10.73 24.24
CA TYR A 257 3.47 -9.96 23.98
C TYR A 257 4.55 -10.19 25.03
N THR A 258 5.79 -9.92 24.64
CA THR A 258 6.97 -9.90 25.51
C THR A 258 7.70 -8.57 25.39
N THR A 259 8.44 -8.21 26.43
CA THR A 259 9.35 -7.06 26.43
C THR A 259 10.74 -7.50 26.01
N ILE A 260 11.35 -6.83 25.05
CA ILE A 260 12.70 -7.10 24.57
C ILE A 260 13.34 -5.78 24.12
N PRO A 261 14.33 -5.24 24.87
CA PRO A 261 14.84 -3.88 24.66
C PRO A 261 15.38 -3.58 23.25
N THR A 262 15.97 -4.56 22.58
CA THR A 262 16.63 -4.34 21.29
C THR A 262 15.69 -4.38 20.09
N TYR A 263 14.43 -4.78 20.27
CA TYR A 263 13.44 -4.72 19.20
C TYR A 263 12.78 -3.34 19.15
N PRO A 264 12.25 -2.92 17.98
CA PRO A 264 11.59 -1.63 17.82
C PRO A 264 10.54 -1.37 18.90
N SER A 265 10.63 -0.23 19.57
CA SER A 265 9.76 0.15 20.70
C SER A 265 9.77 -0.84 21.91
N GLY A 266 10.83 -1.63 22.07
CA GLY A 266 11.17 -2.37 23.29
C GLY A 266 10.29 -3.58 23.62
N GLN A 267 9.44 -4.04 22.70
CA GLN A 267 8.58 -5.20 22.88
C GLN A 267 8.17 -5.80 21.52
N ILE A 268 7.64 -7.02 21.53
CA ILE A 268 7.06 -7.68 20.35
C ILE A 268 5.93 -8.61 20.77
N GLY A 269 4.99 -8.89 19.87
CA GLY A 269 3.87 -9.77 20.12
C GLY A 269 3.96 -11.13 19.44
N PHE A 270 2.99 -11.98 19.78
CA PHE A 270 2.87 -13.35 19.30
C PHE A 270 1.42 -13.67 18.98
N MET A 271 1.14 -14.24 17.81
CA MET A 271 -0.18 -14.85 17.56
C MET A 271 -0.10 -16.29 18.02
N VAL A 272 -0.97 -16.67 18.94
CA VAL A 272 -1.12 -18.04 19.41
C VAL A 272 -2.43 -18.57 18.86
N CYS A 273 -2.39 -19.62 18.04
CA CYS A 273 -3.59 -20.23 17.46
C CYS A 273 -3.67 -21.71 17.79
N CYS A 274 -4.88 -22.23 17.97
CA CYS A 274 -5.11 -23.62 18.34
C CYS A 274 -6.30 -24.21 17.60
N LYS A 275 -6.19 -25.50 17.23
CA LYS A 275 -7.28 -26.27 16.63
C LYS A 275 -8.39 -26.64 17.62
N ASP A 276 -8.10 -26.62 18.92
CA ASP A 276 -9.09 -26.82 19.96
C ASP A 276 -9.79 -25.49 20.32
N ALA A 277 -11.05 -25.39 19.91
CA ALA A 277 -11.91 -24.22 20.14
C ALA A 277 -12.09 -23.89 21.64
N ASN A 278 -11.95 -24.87 22.53
CA ASN A 278 -12.22 -24.72 23.96
C ASN A 278 -10.95 -24.48 24.79
N ARG A 279 -9.77 -24.42 24.16
CA ARG A 279 -8.50 -24.22 24.85
C ARG A 279 -8.42 -22.81 25.44
N ASP A 280 -8.12 -22.67 26.73
CA ASP A 280 -7.74 -21.34 27.25
C ASP A 280 -6.26 -21.12 26.97
N LEU A 281 -5.94 -20.40 25.89
CA LEU A 281 -4.56 -20.10 25.51
C LEU A 281 -3.87 -19.14 26.47
N SER A 282 -4.62 -18.43 27.32
CA SER A 282 -4.04 -17.54 28.32
C SER A 282 -3.56 -18.28 29.57
N LYS A 283 -3.91 -19.55 29.71
CA LYS A 283 -3.56 -20.40 30.86
C LYS A 283 -2.69 -21.56 30.39
N PRO A 284 -1.43 -21.67 30.86
CA PRO A 284 -0.60 -22.79 30.46
C PRO A 284 -1.13 -24.08 31.10
N LEU A 285 -1.36 -25.10 30.25
CA LEU A 285 -1.79 -26.44 30.66
C LEU A 285 -0.67 -27.20 31.36
N ARG A 286 0.56 -27.01 30.87
CA ARG A 286 1.77 -27.59 31.43
C ARG A 286 2.55 -26.50 32.12
N LYS A 287 3.05 -26.81 33.31
CA LYS A 287 3.85 -25.91 34.16
C LYS A 287 4.97 -26.73 34.76
N TRP A 288 6.14 -26.12 34.89
CA TRP A 288 7.21 -26.64 35.73
C TRP A 288 6.99 -26.20 37.18
N SER A 289 7.72 -26.77 38.12
CA SER A 289 7.79 -26.18 39.46
C SER A 289 8.47 -24.80 39.40
N PRO A 290 8.20 -23.88 40.34
CA PRO A 290 8.89 -22.59 40.38
C PRO A 290 10.42 -22.71 40.35
N GLU A 291 10.98 -23.71 41.04
CA GLU A 291 12.42 -23.97 41.06
C GLU A 291 12.96 -24.46 39.71
N GLU A 292 12.16 -25.26 39.00
CA GLU A 292 12.47 -25.68 37.64
C GLU A 292 12.37 -24.52 36.64
N GLU A 293 11.38 -23.64 36.79
CA GLU A 293 11.25 -22.41 35.98
C GLU A 293 12.47 -21.51 36.16
N GLU A 294 12.90 -21.24 37.40
CA GLU A 294 14.11 -20.44 37.69
C GLU A 294 15.41 -21.06 37.14
N LYS A 295 15.44 -22.39 37.03
CA LYS A 295 16.61 -23.11 36.48
C LYS A 295 16.62 -23.12 34.95
N LEU A 296 15.45 -23.26 34.34
CA LEU A 296 15.31 -23.46 32.89
C LEU A 296 15.16 -22.14 32.14
N CYS A 297 14.50 -21.15 32.73
CA CYS A 297 14.08 -19.91 32.07
C CYS A 297 14.66 -18.69 32.78
N ARG A 298 14.91 -17.63 32.01
CA ARG A 298 15.35 -16.31 32.50
C ARG A 298 14.23 -15.28 32.48
N TYR A 299 13.21 -15.48 31.63
CA TYR A 299 12.05 -14.60 31.48
C TYR A 299 10.74 -15.34 31.71
N TYR A 300 10.53 -16.46 31.01
CA TYR A 300 9.27 -17.19 31.05
C TYR A 300 9.05 -17.83 32.42
N ASN A 301 7.83 -17.68 32.92
CA ASN A 301 7.26 -18.50 33.98
C ASN A 301 5.73 -18.52 33.78
N ALA A 302 5.02 -19.40 34.48
CA ALA A 302 3.57 -19.52 34.32
C ALA A 302 2.82 -18.20 34.57
N ALA A 303 3.29 -17.33 35.47
CA ALA A 303 2.64 -16.04 35.72
C ALA A 303 2.88 -15.04 34.58
N ILE A 304 4.09 -15.01 34.00
CA ILE A 304 4.43 -14.22 32.81
C ILE A 304 3.64 -14.68 31.59
N HIS A 305 3.45 -16.01 31.42
CA HIS A 305 2.56 -16.55 30.39
C HIS A 305 1.17 -15.90 30.50
N GLU A 306 0.53 -15.96 31.66
CA GLU A 306 -0.81 -15.40 31.86
C GLU A 306 -0.83 -13.87 31.67
N ALA A 307 0.18 -13.17 32.19
CA ALA A 307 0.30 -11.72 32.10
C ALA A 307 0.54 -11.23 30.66
N SER A 308 1.19 -12.03 29.82
CA SER A 308 1.48 -11.67 28.43
C SER A 308 0.24 -11.44 27.56
N PHE A 309 -0.91 -12.00 27.95
CA PHE A 309 -2.21 -11.78 27.30
C PHE A 309 -2.95 -10.55 27.86
N VAL A 310 -2.43 -9.89 28.91
CA VAL A 310 -3.01 -8.68 29.49
C VAL A 310 -2.52 -7.45 28.73
N LEU A 311 -3.32 -7.03 27.76
CA LEU A 311 -2.94 -5.94 26.85
C LEU A 311 -3.31 -4.55 27.41
N PRO A 312 -2.53 -3.50 27.05
CA PRO A 312 -2.92 -2.11 27.28
C PRO A 312 -4.33 -1.82 26.78
N THR A 313 -5.03 -0.89 27.43
CA THR A 313 -6.45 -0.61 27.14
C THR A 313 -6.71 -0.31 25.66
N PHE A 314 -5.81 0.43 24.98
CA PHE A 314 -5.95 0.75 23.56
C PHE A 314 -5.83 -0.50 22.67
N ALA A 315 -4.83 -1.35 22.91
CA ALA A 315 -4.61 -2.58 22.15
C ALA A 315 -5.73 -3.59 22.40
N ARG A 316 -6.12 -3.77 23.67
CA ARG A 316 -7.27 -4.59 24.06
C ARG A 316 -8.56 -4.13 23.38
N ALA A 317 -8.80 -2.81 23.32
CA ALA A 317 -10.00 -2.26 22.69
C ALA A 317 -10.00 -2.55 21.18
N ALA A 318 -8.89 -2.33 20.48
CA ALA A 318 -8.76 -2.64 19.06
C ALA A 318 -9.03 -4.12 18.77
N LEU A 319 -8.42 -5.03 19.55
CA LEU A 319 -8.55 -6.47 19.35
C LEU A 319 -9.89 -7.06 19.83
N LYS A 320 -10.65 -6.34 20.68
CA LYS A 320 -11.99 -6.74 21.16
C LYS A 320 -13.13 -6.22 20.28
N THR A 321 -12.96 -5.05 19.65
CA THR A 321 -14.05 -4.37 18.90
C THR A 321 -14.39 -5.05 17.58
N ALA A 322 -13.51 -5.93 17.08
CA ALA A 322 -13.78 -6.84 15.96
C ALA A 322 -15.00 -7.79 16.18
N LEU A 323 -15.61 -7.80 17.38
CA LEU A 323 -16.79 -8.60 17.73
C LEU A 323 -18.11 -7.81 17.90
N ARG A 324 -18.15 -6.46 17.74
CA ARG A 324 -19.35 -5.66 18.08
C ARG A 324 -20.05 -4.92 16.94
N TYR A 325 -19.55 -4.96 15.71
CA TYR A 325 -20.28 -4.42 14.55
C TYR A 325 -20.90 -5.55 13.71
N LEU A 326 -21.97 -6.11 14.25
CA LEU A 326 -22.98 -6.86 13.50
C LEU A 326 -24.34 -6.26 13.86
N PRO A 327 -25.07 -5.62 12.93
CA PRO A 327 -26.46 -5.27 13.17
C PRO A 327 -27.27 -6.57 13.30
N LYS A 328 -28.09 -6.65 14.34
CA LYS A 328 -29.06 -7.75 14.55
C LYS A 328 -29.99 -7.84 13.33
N LEU A 329 -29.84 -8.90 12.55
CA LEU A 329 -30.87 -9.35 11.60
C LEU A 329 -32.02 -9.99 12.39
N THR A 330 -33.17 -9.33 12.43
CA THR A 330 -34.43 -9.95 12.87
C THR A 330 -34.97 -10.86 11.77
N SER A 331 -35.16 -12.14 12.13
CA SER A 331 -36.01 -13.18 11.52
C SER A 331 -36.19 -13.15 10.00
N VAL A 332 -35.42 -13.99 9.30
CA VAL A 332 -35.71 -14.39 7.91
C VAL A 332 -36.45 -15.73 7.93
N GLN A 333 -37.69 -15.71 7.44
CA GLN A 333 -38.39 -16.93 7.02
C GLN A 333 -37.56 -17.65 5.95
N THR A 334 -37.45 -18.96 6.12
CA THR A 334 -36.80 -19.90 5.20
C THR A 334 -37.19 -19.66 3.75
N ILE A 335 -36.20 -19.27 2.93
CA ILE A 335 -36.22 -19.44 1.48
C ILE A 335 -34.94 -20.19 1.10
N SER A 336 -35.12 -21.29 0.37
CA SER A 336 -34.09 -22.18 -0.12
C SER A 336 -33.06 -21.46 -0.99
N ILE A 337 -31.78 -21.64 -0.66
CA ILE A 337 -30.63 -21.08 -1.39
C ILE A 337 -30.34 -22.00 -2.60
N PRO A 338 -30.41 -21.51 -3.85
CA PRO A 338 -29.81 -22.20 -4.97
C PRO A 338 -28.29 -22.03 -4.94
N LYS A 339 -27.56 -23.10 -5.27
CA LYS A 339 -26.10 -23.07 -5.48
C LYS A 339 -25.75 -21.98 -6.51
N GLN A 340 -24.98 -20.96 -6.10
CA GLN A 340 -24.21 -20.10 -7.00
C GLN A 340 -22.75 -20.14 -6.50
N ALA A 341 -21.87 -20.82 -7.23
CA ALA A 341 -21.16 -20.36 -8.43
C ALA A 341 -19.86 -19.66 -8.02
N THR A 342 -18.75 -20.31 -8.34
CA THR A 342 -17.39 -19.77 -8.33
C THR A 342 -17.37 -18.40 -9.01
N ARG A 343 -17.12 -17.34 -8.24
CA ARG A 343 -16.86 -16.01 -8.80
C ARG A 343 -15.45 -16.04 -9.38
N ASN A 344 -15.35 -16.21 -10.70
CA ASN A 344 -14.15 -15.83 -11.45
C ASN A 344 -13.82 -14.38 -11.06
N MET A 345 -12.58 -14.10 -10.65
CA MET A 345 -12.08 -12.73 -10.62
C MET A 345 -12.10 -12.21 -12.05
N SER A 346 -13.10 -11.40 -12.41
CA SER A 346 -13.17 -10.79 -13.74
C SER A 346 -12.08 -9.72 -13.86
N GLN A 347 -11.28 -9.79 -14.92
CA GLN A 347 -10.38 -8.73 -15.35
C GLN A 347 -11.06 -7.35 -15.34
N LEU A 348 -10.39 -6.33 -14.77
CA LEU A 348 -10.89 -4.94 -14.73
C LEU A 348 -11.14 -4.37 -16.14
N LEU A 349 -10.19 -4.66 -17.03
CA LEU A 349 -10.32 -4.43 -18.46
C LEU A 349 -10.46 -5.80 -19.15
N LYS A 350 -11.68 -6.11 -19.59
CA LYS A 350 -12.08 -7.42 -20.12
C LYS A 350 -11.39 -7.81 -21.42
N LYS A 351 -10.99 -6.83 -22.23
CA LYS A 351 -10.22 -7.01 -23.48
C LYS A 351 -9.43 -5.75 -23.81
N PRO A 352 -8.30 -5.85 -24.54
CA PRO A 352 -7.54 -4.68 -24.97
C PRO A 352 -8.41 -3.68 -25.73
N VAL A 353 -8.11 -2.40 -25.55
CA VAL A 353 -8.87 -1.31 -26.18
C VAL A 353 -7.95 -0.16 -26.58
N LYS A 354 -8.09 0.28 -27.84
CA LYS A 354 -7.42 1.47 -28.34
C LYS A 354 -8.17 2.72 -27.92
N ILE A 355 -7.50 3.62 -27.21
CA ILE A 355 -7.98 4.96 -26.87
C ILE A 355 -7.32 6.01 -27.78
N ALA A 356 -8.09 7.03 -28.17
CA ALA A 356 -7.59 8.21 -28.87
C ALA A 356 -7.88 9.47 -28.07
N LEU A 357 -6.86 10.31 -27.87
CA LEU A 357 -7.00 11.65 -27.30
C LEU A 357 -6.84 12.65 -28.43
N ILE A 358 -7.88 13.45 -28.68
CA ILE A 358 -7.90 14.45 -29.73
C ILE A 358 -7.47 15.77 -29.10
N GLN A 359 -6.23 16.17 -29.35
CA GLN A 359 -5.76 17.51 -29.00
C GLN A 359 -6.29 18.52 -30.01
N LEU A 360 -7.49 19.03 -29.77
CA LEU A 360 -8.24 19.80 -30.75
C LEU A 360 -7.91 21.30 -30.68
N ALA A 361 -7.70 21.93 -31.83
CA ALA A 361 -7.75 23.38 -31.94
C ALA A 361 -9.22 23.84 -31.99
N SER A 362 -9.58 24.77 -31.10
CA SER A 362 -10.94 25.30 -31.00
C SER A 362 -10.92 26.82 -31.08
N GLY A 363 -11.90 27.38 -31.80
CA GLY A 363 -12.08 28.82 -31.98
C GLY A 363 -13.33 29.37 -31.31
N SER A 364 -13.75 30.57 -31.72
CA SER A 364 -14.92 31.26 -31.17
C SER A 364 -16.26 30.89 -31.82
N ASP A 365 -16.26 30.10 -32.90
CA ASP A 365 -17.45 29.63 -33.58
C ASP A 365 -17.79 28.20 -33.14
N LYS A 366 -18.90 28.05 -32.40
CA LYS A 366 -19.35 26.76 -31.87
C LYS A 366 -19.64 25.75 -32.99
N SER A 367 -20.30 26.16 -34.06
CA SER A 367 -20.67 25.25 -35.14
C SER A 367 -19.44 24.73 -35.89
N GLN A 368 -18.44 25.59 -36.11
CA GLN A 368 -17.16 25.17 -36.68
C GLN A 368 -16.40 24.22 -35.74
N ASN A 369 -16.37 24.51 -34.44
CA ASN A 369 -15.76 23.62 -33.45
C ASN A 369 -16.42 22.23 -33.44
N LEU A 370 -17.76 22.16 -33.50
CA LEU A 370 -18.49 20.88 -33.55
C LEU A 370 -18.22 20.11 -34.85
N ALA A 371 -18.16 20.79 -35.99
CA ALA A 371 -17.84 20.17 -37.28
C ALA A 371 -16.40 19.63 -37.30
N HIS A 372 -15.45 20.41 -36.79
CA HIS A 372 -14.04 20.04 -36.69
C HIS A 372 -13.82 18.87 -35.73
N ALA A 373 -14.46 18.91 -34.55
CA ALA A 373 -14.46 17.79 -33.63
C ALA A 373 -14.98 16.50 -34.29
N ARG A 374 -16.07 16.59 -35.08
CA ARG A 374 -16.58 15.44 -35.84
C ARG A 374 -15.56 14.87 -36.81
N GLU A 375 -14.87 15.71 -37.57
CA GLU A 375 -13.81 15.26 -38.50
C GLU A 375 -12.75 14.46 -37.75
N LYS A 376 -12.25 14.98 -36.62
CA LYS A 376 -11.23 14.31 -35.81
C LYS A 376 -11.73 13.04 -35.12
N VAL A 377 -12.99 12.99 -34.71
CA VAL A 377 -13.61 11.78 -34.14
C VAL A 377 -13.74 10.69 -35.21
N LEU A 378 -14.11 11.03 -36.44
CA LEU A 378 -14.13 10.09 -37.58
C LEU A 378 -12.73 9.58 -37.93
N GLU A 379 -11.73 10.47 -37.93
CA GLU A 379 -10.32 10.14 -38.14
C GLU A 379 -9.83 9.13 -37.09
N ALA A 380 -10.06 9.41 -35.81
CA ALA A 380 -9.68 8.54 -34.70
C ALA A 380 -10.37 7.17 -34.75
N ALA A 381 -11.67 7.14 -35.09
CA ALA A 381 -12.42 5.91 -35.25
C ALA A 381 -11.92 5.06 -36.43
N SER A 382 -11.57 5.71 -37.55
CA SER A 382 -10.98 5.06 -38.73
C SER A 382 -9.60 4.46 -38.43
N ALA A 383 -8.86 5.06 -37.50
CA ALA A 383 -7.61 4.51 -36.95
C ALA A 383 -7.81 3.37 -35.92
N GLY A 384 -9.07 2.93 -35.71
CA GLY A 384 -9.41 1.78 -34.89
C GLY A 384 -9.68 2.09 -33.41
N ALA A 385 -9.69 3.35 -33.00
CA ALA A 385 -10.02 3.72 -31.62
C ALA A 385 -11.46 3.31 -31.26
N LYS A 386 -11.65 2.86 -30.01
CA LYS A 386 -12.96 2.47 -29.46
C LYS A 386 -13.41 3.33 -28.29
N ILE A 387 -12.46 4.03 -27.67
CA ILE A 387 -12.70 5.12 -26.73
C ILE A 387 -12.05 6.36 -27.32
N ILE A 388 -12.83 7.41 -27.52
CA ILE A 388 -12.35 8.68 -28.06
C ILE A 388 -12.62 9.78 -27.04
N VAL A 389 -11.64 10.66 -26.83
CA VAL A 389 -11.70 11.72 -25.84
C VAL A 389 -11.46 13.07 -26.52
N LEU A 390 -12.38 14.01 -26.30
CA LEU A 390 -12.23 15.41 -26.68
C LEU A 390 -11.72 16.25 -25.49
N PRO A 391 -11.19 17.46 -25.71
CA PRO A 391 -10.63 18.28 -24.63
C PRO A 391 -11.68 19.10 -23.87
N GLU A 392 -11.26 19.69 -22.76
CA GLU A 392 -12.09 20.62 -21.96
C GLU A 392 -12.55 21.81 -22.80
N CYS A 393 -13.83 22.18 -22.70
CA CYS A 393 -14.47 23.27 -23.43
C CYS A 393 -14.25 23.23 -24.96
N PHE A 394 -14.18 22.04 -25.58
CA PHE A 394 -13.88 21.91 -27.02
C PHE A 394 -14.82 22.72 -27.95
N ASN A 395 -16.03 23.04 -27.50
CA ASN A 395 -17.04 23.78 -28.24
C ASN A 395 -16.92 25.32 -28.14
N SER A 396 -15.98 25.85 -27.35
CA SER A 396 -15.87 27.29 -27.06
C SER A 396 -14.46 27.74 -26.66
N PRO A 397 -14.12 29.04 -26.74
CA PRO A 397 -12.92 29.57 -26.10
C PRO A 397 -12.99 29.40 -24.58
N TYR A 398 -11.86 29.06 -23.95
CA TYR A 398 -11.79 28.88 -22.50
C TYR A 398 -11.58 30.23 -21.78
N GLY A 399 -12.47 30.56 -20.84
CA GLY A 399 -12.40 31.80 -20.08
C GLY A 399 -13.73 32.16 -19.41
N THR A 400 -13.66 32.84 -18.26
CA THR A 400 -14.85 33.18 -17.44
C THR A 400 -15.88 34.02 -18.21
N GLN A 401 -15.43 34.90 -19.10
CA GLN A 401 -16.28 35.71 -19.97
C GLN A 401 -17.03 34.89 -21.03
N TYR A 402 -16.57 33.70 -21.36
CA TYR A 402 -17.14 32.85 -22.41
C TYR A 402 -18.14 31.83 -21.85
N PHE A 403 -17.96 31.35 -20.62
CA PHE A 403 -18.81 30.28 -20.08
C PHE A 403 -20.32 30.57 -20.19
N PRO A 404 -20.85 31.76 -19.82
CA PRO A 404 -22.28 32.03 -19.95
C PRO A 404 -22.73 32.18 -21.41
N LYS A 405 -21.87 32.75 -22.27
CA LYS A 405 -22.18 33.03 -23.67
C LYS A 405 -22.25 31.74 -24.51
N TYR A 406 -21.45 30.75 -24.15
CA TYR A 406 -21.34 29.49 -24.87
C TYR A 406 -22.05 28.34 -24.17
N ALA A 407 -22.77 28.60 -23.07
CA ALA A 407 -23.47 27.58 -22.31
C ALA A 407 -24.59 26.89 -23.11
N ASP A 408 -24.57 25.57 -23.10
CA ASP A 408 -25.68 24.73 -23.55
C ASP A 408 -26.63 24.44 -22.37
N THR A 409 -27.91 24.22 -22.65
CA THR A 409 -28.89 23.75 -21.66
C THR A 409 -29.14 22.25 -21.86
N LEU A 410 -28.84 21.44 -20.84
CA LEU A 410 -28.90 19.97 -20.93
C LEU A 410 -30.18 19.35 -20.37
N LEU A 411 -30.97 20.10 -19.60
CA LEU A 411 -32.20 19.62 -18.98
C LEU A 411 -33.43 20.34 -19.57
N PRO A 412 -34.53 19.61 -19.84
CA PRO A 412 -34.70 18.15 -19.69
C PRO A 412 -33.76 17.36 -20.63
N SER A 413 -33.43 16.13 -20.26
CA SER A 413 -32.53 15.26 -21.04
C SER A 413 -33.33 14.15 -21.75
N PRO A 414 -33.19 13.97 -23.08
CA PRO A 414 -32.35 14.76 -23.98
C PRO A 414 -32.91 16.18 -24.22
N PRO A 415 -32.04 17.20 -24.37
CA PRO A 415 -32.46 18.57 -24.69
C PRO A 415 -32.85 18.73 -26.17
N THR A 416 -33.47 19.85 -26.55
CA THR A 416 -33.67 20.17 -27.98
C THR A 416 -32.34 20.55 -28.65
N SER A 417 -32.29 20.47 -29.99
CA SER A 417 -31.07 20.82 -30.75
C SER A 417 -30.69 22.29 -30.63
N GLU A 418 -31.67 23.17 -30.40
CA GLU A 418 -31.42 24.59 -30.10
C GLU A 418 -30.85 24.81 -28.69
N GLN A 419 -31.30 24.00 -27.72
CA GLN A 419 -30.83 24.10 -26.34
C GLN A 419 -29.40 23.56 -26.17
N SER A 420 -29.07 22.46 -26.84
CA SER A 420 -27.72 21.92 -26.83
C SER A 420 -27.33 21.32 -28.18
N PRO A 421 -26.81 22.13 -29.12
CA PRO A 421 -26.24 21.59 -30.35
C PRO A 421 -25.05 20.66 -30.06
N SER A 422 -24.33 20.87 -28.95
CA SER A 422 -23.20 20.02 -28.57
C SER A 422 -23.65 18.61 -28.16
N PHE A 423 -24.75 18.46 -27.41
CA PHE A 423 -25.31 17.15 -27.05
C PHE A 423 -25.63 16.33 -28.30
N HIS A 424 -26.36 16.93 -29.25
CA HIS A 424 -26.79 16.25 -30.47
C HIS A 424 -25.61 15.91 -31.37
N ALA A 425 -24.64 16.82 -31.49
CA ALA A 425 -23.43 16.57 -32.26
C ALA A 425 -22.61 15.40 -31.67
N LEU A 426 -22.40 15.38 -30.34
CA LEU A 426 -21.66 14.31 -29.67
C LEU A 426 -22.39 12.95 -29.76
N SER A 427 -23.71 12.94 -29.56
CA SER A 427 -24.55 11.75 -29.74
C SER A 427 -24.44 11.19 -31.16
N ALA A 428 -24.57 12.05 -32.17
CA ALA A 428 -24.46 11.66 -33.57
C ALA A 428 -23.06 11.15 -33.92
N MET A 429 -21.99 11.83 -33.45
CA MET A 429 -20.61 11.38 -33.66
C MET A 429 -20.40 9.97 -33.10
N ALA A 430 -20.81 9.71 -31.86
CA ALA A 430 -20.63 8.40 -31.22
C ALA A 430 -21.41 7.28 -31.93
N ALA A 431 -22.64 7.56 -32.36
CA ALA A 431 -23.48 6.62 -33.12
C ALA A 431 -22.89 6.32 -34.51
N GLU A 432 -22.40 7.34 -35.20
CA GLU A 432 -21.81 7.23 -36.53
C GLU A 432 -20.52 6.39 -36.51
N THR A 433 -19.64 6.64 -35.54
CA THR A 433 -18.37 5.93 -35.41
C THR A 433 -18.46 4.60 -34.68
N LYS A 434 -19.57 4.34 -33.97
CA LYS A 434 -19.76 3.18 -33.10
C LYS A 434 -18.65 3.08 -32.05
N THR A 435 -18.33 4.20 -31.42
CA THR A 435 -17.30 4.31 -30.38
C THR A 435 -17.89 4.90 -29.10
N TYR A 436 -17.28 4.59 -27.97
CA TYR A 436 -17.51 5.35 -26.75
C TYR A 436 -16.84 6.72 -26.89
N LEU A 437 -17.62 7.79 -26.73
CA LEU A 437 -17.13 9.17 -26.86
C LEU A 437 -17.22 9.89 -25.53
N VAL A 438 -16.07 10.15 -24.90
CA VAL A 438 -15.97 11.12 -23.80
C VAL A 438 -15.86 12.49 -24.47
N GLY A 439 -16.98 13.20 -24.51
CA GLY A 439 -17.17 14.42 -25.29
C GLY A 439 -16.44 15.65 -24.75
N GLY A 440 -15.30 15.46 -24.08
CA GLY A 440 -14.56 16.55 -23.46
C GLY A 440 -15.41 17.24 -22.41
N SER A 441 -15.44 18.57 -22.43
CA SER A 441 -16.45 19.29 -21.67
C SER A 441 -17.01 20.49 -22.44
N ILE A 442 -18.15 20.98 -21.97
CA ILE A 442 -18.82 22.18 -22.48
C ILE A 442 -19.27 23.06 -21.30
N PRO A 443 -19.39 24.37 -21.48
CA PRO A 443 -20.15 25.20 -20.55
C PRO A 443 -21.63 24.76 -20.57
N GLU A 444 -22.21 24.56 -19.39
CA GLU A 444 -23.61 24.20 -19.20
C GLU A 444 -24.32 25.31 -18.41
N TYR A 445 -25.55 25.65 -18.79
CA TYR A 445 -26.47 26.43 -17.97
C TYR A 445 -27.59 25.52 -17.46
N SER A 446 -27.87 25.58 -16.15
CA SER A 446 -28.97 24.85 -15.53
C SER A 446 -30.14 25.78 -15.22
N PRO A 447 -31.29 25.67 -15.92
CA PRO A 447 -32.47 26.49 -15.63
C PRO A 447 -33.01 26.28 -14.21
N THR A 448 -32.85 25.08 -13.67
CA THR A 448 -33.32 24.70 -12.32
C THR A 448 -32.53 25.39 -11.22
N THR A 449 -31.19 25.42 -11.34
CA THR A 449 -30.32 26.01 -10.30
C THR A 449 -29.92 27.45 -10.60
N LYS A 450 -30.15 27.91 -11.84
CA LYS A 450 -29.67 29.20 -12.39
C LYS A 450 -28.15 29.36 -12.35
N ASN A 451 -27.43 28.24 -12.31
CA ASN A 451 -25.97 28.20 -12.24
C ASN A 451 -25.38 27.73 -13.57
N HIS A 452 -24.11 28.08 -13.79
CA HIS A 452 -23.30 27.55 -14.87
C HIS A 452 -22.37 26.45 -14.35
N TYR A 453 -22.08 25.45 -15.19
CA TYR A 453 -21.18 24.34 -14.87
C TYR A 453 -20.22 24.09 -16.03
N ASN A 454 -19.10 23.44 -15.75
CA ASN A 454 -18.23 22.85 -16.77
C ASN A 454 -18.50 21.35 -16.79
N THR A 455 -19.07 20.88 -17.90
CA THR A 455 -19.79 19.60 -17.92
C THR A 455 -19.29 18.71 -19.05
N SER A 456 -18.87 17.50 -18.70
CA SER A 456 -18.51 16.43 -19.63
C SER A 456 -19.71 15.52 -19.86
N LEU A 457 -19.90 15.14 -21.13
CA LEU A 457 -20.93 14.18 -21.57
C LEU A 457 -20.24 12.96 -22.17
N THR A 458 -20.67 11.77 -21.77
CA THR A 458 -20.16 10.53 -22.35
C THR A 458 -21.26 9.77 -23.06
N PHE A 459 -21.01 9.36 -24.30
CA PHE A 459 -21.96 8.67 -25.16
C PHE A 459 -21.52 7.26 -25.50
N SER A 460 -22.51 6.37 -25.62
CA SER A 460 -22.33 4.99 -26.06
C SER A 460 -22.16 4.91 -27.59
N PRO A 461 -21.73 3.74 -28.12
CA PRO A 461 -21.70 3.47 -29.56
C PRO A 461 -23.04 3.57 -30.29
N SER A 462 -24.18 3.62 -29.58
CA SER A 462 -25.50 3.86 -30.17
C SER A 462 -25.89 5.35 -30.18
N GLY A 463 -25.06 6.23 -29.61
CA GLY A 463 -25.37 7.64 -29.40
C GLY A 463 -26.18 7.92 -28.13
N GLU A 464 -26.40 6.92 -27.27
CA GLU A 464 -27.08 7.11 -25.99
C GLU A 464 -26.17 7.83 -24.99
N LEU A 465 -26.69 8.80 -24.24
CA LEU A 465 -25.96 9.42 -23.14
C LEU A 465 -25.78 8.41 -22.00
N LEU A 466 -24.54 8.06 -21.69
CA LEU A 466 -24.19 7.16 -20.59
C LEU A 466 -24.07 7.92 -19.26
N ALA A 467 -23.45 9.10 -19.27
CA ALA A 467 -23.23 9.87 -18.06
C ALA A 467 -22.98 11.37 -18.32
N THR A 468 -23.30 12.17 -17.31
CA THR A 468 -23.01 13.60 -17.23
C THR A 468 -22.13 13.86 -16.02
N HIS A 469 -20.94 14.43 -16.22
CA HIS A 469 -20.03 14.79 -15.13
C HIS A 469 -19.86 16.31 -15.08
N ARG A 470 -20.18 16.93 -13.94
CA ARG A 470 -19.89 18.35 -13.68
C ARG A 470 -18.59 18.44 -12.88
N LYS A 471 -17.65 19.27 -13.35
CA LYS A 471 -16.34 19.50 -12.71
C LYS A 471 -16.51 19.79 -11.21
N VAL A 472 -15.86 19.00 -10.37
CA VAL A 472 -16.09 19.06 -8.91
C VAL A 472 -15.24 20.17 -8.29
N HIS A 473 -14.00 20.33 -8.73
CA HIS A 473 -13.07 21.32 -8.22
C HIS A 473 -12.84 22.44 -9.24
N LEU A 474 -13.19 23.66 -8.86
CA LEU A 474 -13.04 24.85 -9.69
C LEU A 474 -11.62 25.40 -9.62
N PHE A 475 -11.08 25.80 -10.78
CA PHE A 475 -9.74 26.34 -10.95
C PHE A 475 -9.68 27.81 -10.50
N ASP A 476 -9.42 27.97 -9.22
CA ASP A 476 -9.20 29.25 -8.57
C ASP A 476 -7.73 29.38 -8.18
N ILE A 477 -6.97 30.16 -8.95
CA ILE A 477 -5.55 30.41 -8.69
C ILE A 477 -5.21 31.89 -8.81
N ASP A 478 -4.27 32.32 -7.98
CA ASP A 478 -3.61 33.61 -8.07
C ASP A 478 -2.11 33.39 -7.87
N ILE A 479 -1.34 33.44 -8.96
CA ILE A 479 0.11 33.31 -8.95
C ILE A 479 0.67 34.70 -9.28
N PRO A 480 1.18 35.44 -8.26
CA PRO A 480 1.61 36.82 -8.42
C PRO A 480 2.55 37.02 -9.61
N GLY A 481 2.18 37.94 -10.51
CA GLY A 481 2.98 38.29 -11.68
C GLY A 481 2.97 37.24 -12.82
N LYS A 482 2.15 36.18 -12.74
CA LYS A 482 2.05 35.17 -13.80
C LYS A 482 0.63 34.99 -14.32
N ILE A 483 -0.29 34.54 -13.48
CA ILE A 483 -1.68 34.26 -13.87
C ILE A 483 -2.61 34.37 -12.67
N THR A 484 -3.74 35.02 -12.89
CA THR A 484 -4.88 35.03 -11.96
C THR A 484 -6.09 34.55 -12.75
N PHE A 485 -6.74 33.49 -12.28
CA PHE A 485 -7.91 32.92 -12.93
C PHE A 485 -8.82 32.31 -11.86
N ARG A 486 -10.12 32.61 -11.93
CA ARG A 486 -11.08 32.21 -10.90
C ARG A 486 -12.37 31.70 -11.54
N GLU A 487 -12.44 30.40 -11.79
CA GLU A 487 -13.65 29.76 -12.33
C GLU A 487 -14.87 29.99 -11.44
N SER A 488 -14.69 30.05 -10.12
CA SER A 488 -15.79 30.22 -9.16
C SER A 488 -16.54 31.55 -9.23
N GLU A 489 -16.04 32.53 -9.99
CA GLU A 489 -16.79 33.76 -10.28
C GLU A 489 -18.00 33.51 -11.18
N VAL A 490 -17.97 32.43 -11.96
CA VAL A 490 -18.98 32.14 -13.00
C VAL A 490 -19.54 30.73 -12.88
N LEU A 491 -18.68 29.75 -12.63
CA LEU A 491 -19.04 28.33 -12.57
C LEU A 491 -19.38 27.88 -11.15
N SER A 492 -20.24 26.89 -11.05
CA SER A 492 -20.57 26.17 -9.82
C SER A 492 -19.96 24.77 -9.84
N PRO A 493 -19.59 24.21 -8.68
CA PRO A 493 -19.01 22.88 -8.60
C PRO A 493 -20.05 21.79 -8.82
N GLY A 494 -19.61 20.68 -9.41
CA GLY A 494 -20.31 19.40 -9.36
C GLY A 494 -20.36 18.82 -7.96
N ASN A 495 -21.19 17.79 -7.77
CA ASN A 495 -21.51 17.26 -6.44
C ASN A 495 -21.37 15.74 -6.32
N HIS A 496 -20.81 15.06 -7.31
CA HIS A 496 -20.67 13.61 -7.35
C HIS A 496 -19.49 13.15 -8.21
N VAL A 497 -19.06 11.91 -7.98
CA VAL A 497 -18.09 11.19 -8.82
C VAL A 497 -18.83 10.52 -9.97
N THR A 498 -18.25 10.51 -11.16
CA THR A 498 -18.89 9.91 -12.36
C THR A 498 -18.07 8.71 -12.84
N MET A 499 -18.71 7.54 -12.78
CA MET A 499 -18.18 6.27 -13.29
C MET A 499 -19.09 5.74 -14.37
N ILE A 500 -18.52 5.08 -15.37
CA ILE A 500 -19.23 4.73 -16.60
C ILE A 500 -18.90 3.29 -16.95
N ASP A 501 -19.93 2.45 -16.99
CA ASP A 501 -19.81 1.08 -17.44
C ASP A 501 -19.77 1.03 -18.97
N LEU A 502 -18.71 0.43 -19.51
CA LEU A 502 -18.54 0.10 -20.92
C LEU A 502 -18.70 -1.43 -21.04
N PRO A 503 -19.89 -1.95 -21.38
CA PRO A 503 -20.21 -3.37 -21.33
C PRO A 503 -19.11 -4.33 -21.82
N GLU A 504 -18.47 -4.02 -22.95
CA GLU A 504 -17.44 -4.85 -23.58
C GLU A 504 -16.06 -4.74 -22.95
N TYR A 505 -15.78 -3.68 -22.18
CA TYR A 505 -14.43 -3.36 -21.70
C TYR A 505 -14.32 -3.35 -20.18
N GLY A 506 -15.31 -2.85 -19.44
CA GLY A 506 -15.21 -2.61 -18.00
C GLY A 506 -15.64 -1.20 -17.65
N LYS A 507 -15.19 -0.67 -16.51
CA LYS A 507 -15.59 0.65 -16.02
C LYS A 507 -14.49 1.69 -16.23
N ILE A 508 -14.87 2.90 -16.59
CA ILE A 508 -13.99 4.08 -16.58
C ILE A 508 -14.54 5.14 -15.63
N ALA A 509 -13.71 6.11 -15.25
CA ALA A 509 -14.19 7.31 -14.57
C ALA A 509 -13.75 8.57 -15.32
N VAL A 510 -14.57 9.62 -15.20
CA VAL A 510 -14.33 10.91 -15.81
C VAL A 510 -14.25 11.99 -14.73
N ALA A 511 -13.28 12.87 -14.89
CA ALA A 511 -13.07 14.07 -14.07
C ALA A 511 -12.52 15.18 -14.98
N ILE A 512 -12.57 16.46 -14.58
CA ILE A 512 -12.19 17.56 -15.49
C ILE A 512 -11.03 18.36 -14.91
N CYS A 513 -9.94 18.45 -15.67
CA CYS A 513 -8.85 19.41 -15.49
C CYS A 513 -8.32 19.48 -14.05
N TYR A 514 -8.73 20.51 -13.30
CA TYR A 514 -8.30 20.79 -11.94
C TYR A 514 -8.64 19.67 -10.95
N ASP A 515 -9.64 18.83 -11.25
CA ASP A 515 -9.96 17.63 -10.48
C ASP A 515 -8.75 16.69 -10.33
N VAL A 516 -7.83 16.65 -11.30
CA VAL A 516 -6.63 15.80 -11.24
C VAL A 516 -5.72 16.13 -10.05
N ARG A 517 -5.80 17.36 -9.53
CA ARG A 517 -5.01 17.79 -8.37
C ARG A 517 -5.45 17.09 -7.09
N PHE A 518 -6.71 16.66 -7.01
CA PHE A 518 -7.33 16.06 -5.85
C PHE A 518 -7.35 14.53 -6.01
N PRO A 519 -6.50 13.80 -5.26
CA PRO A 519 -6.33 12.36 -5.46
C PRO A 519 -7.58 11.53 -5.15
N GLU A 520 -8.52 12.05 -4.36
CA GLU A 520 -9.68 11.34 -3.84
C GLU A 520 -10.55 10.77 -4.96
N LEU A 521 -10.81 11.54 -6.02
CA LEU A 521 -11.60 11.07 -7.17
C LEU A 521 -10.95 9.86 -7.85
N ALA A 522 -9.62 9.92 -8.05
CA ALA A 522 -8.86 8.82 -8.64
C ALA A 522 -8.83 7.58 -7.73
N MET A 523 -8.65 7.79 -6.43
CA MET A 523 -8.71 6.73 -5.43
C MET A 523 -10.07 6.03 -5.41
N ILE A 524 -11.16 6.80 -5.41
CA ILE A 524 -12.53 6.27 -5.41
C ILE A 524 -12.77 5.44 -6.67
N ALA A 525 -12.52 6.01 -7.85
CA ALA A 525 -12.74 5.35 -9.12
C ALA A 525 -11.96 4.04 -9.26
N ALA A 526 -10.67 4.03 -8.89
CA ALA A 526 -9.84 2.83 -8.94
C ALA A 526 -10.34 1.71 -8.01
N ARG A 527 -10.83 2.08 -6.81
CA ARG A 527 -11.36 1.13 -5.82
C ARG A 527 -12.76 0.62 -6.18
N LYS A 528 -13.54 1.40 -6.93
CA LYS A 528 -14.82 0.98 -7.50
C LYS A 528 -14.70 0.26 -8.85
N GLY A 529 -13.49 -0.17 -9.21
CA GLY A 529 -13.24 -1.08 -10.32
C GLY A 529 -13.09 -0.40 -11.68
N CYS A 530 -12.74 0.89 -11.72
CA CYS A 530 -12.38 1.52 -12.98
C CYS A 530 -11.01 1.02 -13.47
N PHE A 531 -10.86 0.76 -14.77
CA PHE A 531 -9.57 0.43 -15.38
C PHE A 531 -8.82 1.66 -15.91
N ALA A 532 -9.51 2.79 -16.09
CA ALA A 532 -8.94 4.05 -16.52
C ALA A 532 -9.64 5.26 -15.89
N LEU A 533 -8.88 6.34 -15.65
CA LEU A 533 -9.41 7.68 -15.45
C LEU A 533 -9.11 8.57 -16.66
N ILE A 534 -10.13 9.32 -17.08
CA ILE A 534 -10.06 10.19 -18.25
C ILE A 534 -10.31 11.63 -17.79
N TYR A 535 -9.39 12.52 -18.15
CA TYR A 535 -9.44 13.93 -17.84
C TYR A 535 -9.37 14.79 -19.10
N PRO A 536 -10.50 15.29 -19.61
CA PRO A 536 -10.50 16.50 -20.42
C PRO A 536 -9.93 17.65 -19.59
N GLY A 537 -8.91 18.36 -20.06
CA GLY A 537 -8.32 19.46 -19.29
C GLY A 537 -7.45 20.45 -20.06
N ALA A 538 -7.63 21.73 -19.74
CA ALA A 538 -6.91 22.86 -20.32
C ALA A 538 -5.97 23.49 -19.29
N PHE A 539 -4.84 22.86 -18.97
CA PHE A 539 -3.81 23.50 -18.13
C PHE A 539 -3.19 24.67 -18.88
N ASN A 540 -2.85 25.76 -18.17
CA ASN A 540 -2.14 26.88 -18.77
C ASN A 540 -0.63 26.61 -18.87
N THR A 541 0.07 27.45 -19.65
CA THR A 541 1.53 27.39 -19.82
C THR A 541 2.35 27.70 -18.56
N THR A 542 1.74 28.22 -17.48
CA THR A 542 2.45 28.44 -16.20
C THR A 542 2.57 27.16 -15.37
N THR A 543 1.50 26.38 -15.28
CA THR A 543 1.45 25.18 -14.43
C THR A 543 1.53 23.87 -15.22
N GLY A 544 1.19 23.90 -16.51
CA GLY A 544 1.31 22.79 -17.47
C GLY A 544 2.68 22.12 -17.46
N PRO A 545 3.78 22.85 -17.74
CA PRO A 545 5.13 22.29 -17.79
C PRO A 545 5.57 21.58 -16.50
N LEU A 546 5.04 22.02 -15.36
CA LEU A 546 5.43 21.54 -14.04
C LEU A 546 4.59 20.34 -13.59
N HIS A 547 3.29 20.37 -13.85
CA HIS A 547 2.34 19.52 -13.14
C HIS A 547 1.53 18.60 -14.04
N TRP A 548 1.34 18.92 -15.33
CA TRP A 548 0.42 18.17 -16.21
C TRP A 548 0.82 16.70 -16.31
N ARG A 549 2.03 16.42 -16.81
CA ARG A 549 2.58 15.06 -16.91
C ARG A 549 2.73 14.41 -15.53
N LEU A 550 3.28 15.15 -14.56
CA LEU A 550 3.53 14.65 -13.20
C LEU A 550 2.24 14.17 -12.52
N GLN A 551 1.13 14.90 -12.68
CA GLN A 551 -0.16 14.52 -12.11
C GLN A 551 -0.75 13.31 -12.81
N GLY A 552 -0.65 13.20 -14.14
CA GLY A 552 -1.04 11.99 -14.87
C GLY A 552 -0.28 10.76 -14.34
N GLN A 553 1.03 10.89 -14.19
CA GLN A 553 1.91 9.84 -13.64
C GLN A 553 1.56 9.47 -12.20
N ALA A 554 1.39 10.45 -11.32
CA ALA A 554 1.02 10.20 -9.92
C ALA A 554 -0.34 9.50 -9.82
N ARG A 555 -1.37 9.95 -10.57
CA ARG A 555 -2.70 9.34 -10.51
C ARG A 555 -2.71 7.93 -11.07
N ALA A 556 -1.90 7.64 -12.09
CA ALA A 556 -1.76 6.29 -12.64
C ALA A 556 -1.03 5.36 -11.67
N MET A 557 0.13 5.80 -11.15
CA MET A 557 0.96 5.06 -10.20
C MET A 557 0.23 4.75 -8.90
N ASP A 558 -0.31 5.78 -8.25
CA ASP A 558 -0.92 5.67 -6.93
C ASP A 558 -2.17 4.80 -6.95
N ASN A 559 -2.77 4.55 -8.13
CA ASN A 559 -4.02 3.79 -8.27
C ASN A 559 -3.89 2.53 -9.11
N GLN A 560 -2.76 2.34 -9.79
CA GLN A 560 -2.44 1.22 -10.67
C GLN A 560 -3.53 0.96 -11.71
N ILE A 561 -3.84 2.01 -12.46
CA ILE A 561 -4.81 2.04 -13.56
C ILE A 561 -4.31 3.03 -14.61
N TYR A 562 -4.88 3.00 -15.81
CA TYR A 562 -4.51 3.97 -16.85
C TYR A 562 -5.03 5.36 -16.51
N VAL A 563 -4.29 6.39 -16.92
CA VAL A 563 -4.75 7.78 -16.87
C VAL A 563 -4.57 8.42 -18.24
N ALA A 564 -5.62 9.04 -18.75
CA ALA A 564 -5.63 9.78 -20.00
C ALA A 564 -5.93 11.26 -19.74
N LEU A 565 -5.04 12.15 -20.15
CA LEU A 565 -5.21 13.60 -20.05
C LEU A 565 -5.33 14.19 -21.46
N CYS A 566 -6.49 14.75 -21.80
CA CYS A 566 -6.78 15.29 -23.15
C CYS A 566 -6.87 16.81 -23.10
N SER A 567 -5.93 17.49 -23.75
CA SER A 567 -5.81 18.95 -23.74
C SER A 567 -6.24 19.58 -25.07
N PRO A 568 -6.72 20.85 -25.09
CA PRO A 568 -6.82 21.60 -26.33
C PRO A 568 -5.43 21.83 -26.95
N ALA A 569 -5.37 22.00 -28.26
CA ALA A 569 -4.17 22.50 -28.91
C ALA A 569 -3.87 23.93 -28.44
N ARG A 570 -2.60 24.29 -28.34
CA ARG A 570 -2.19 25.63 -27.92
C ARG A 570 -2.51 26.65 -29.00
N ASP A 571 -3.23 27.69 -28.61
CA ASP A 571 -3.45 28.91 -29.41
C ASP A 571 -2.84 30.11 -28.68
N GLU A 572 -1.77 30.68 -29.24
CA GLU A 572 -1.07 31.85 -28.69
C GLU A 572 -1.81 33.17 -28.95
N THR A 573 -2.89 33.14 -29.73
CA THR A 573 -3.75 34.29 -29.99
C THR A 573 -4.98 34.34 -29.07
N ALA A 574 -5.25 33.23 -28.37
CA ALA A 574 -6.35 33.15 -27.41
C ALA A 574 -6.05 33.91 -26.12
N SER A 575 -7.08 34.29 -25.36
CA SER A 575 -6.89 34.92 -24.05
C SER A 575 -6.39 33.94 -22.97
N TYR A 576 -6.58 32.64 -23.18
CA TYR A 576 -6.09 31.57 -22.33
C TYR A 576 -5.27 30.59 -23.16
N HIS A 577 -3.96 30.51 -22.87
CA HIS A 577 -3.06 29.63 -23.61
C HIS A 577 -3.02 28.24 -22.96
N ALA A 578 -3.68 27.28 -23.59
CA ALA A 578 -3.59 25.87 -23.20
C ALA A 578 -2.16 25.34 -23.36
N TRP A 579 -1.77 24.42 -22.49
CA TRP A 579 -0.47 23.79 -22.51
C TRP A 579 -0.33 22.84 -23.71
N GLY A 580 -1.39 22.11 -24.06
CA GLY A 580 -1.32 20.99 -25.00
C GLY A 580 -0.83 19.73 -24.28
N HIS A 581 -0.01 18.94 -24.96
CA HIS A 581 0.60 17.72 -24.43
C HIS A 581 -0.40 16.68 -23.91
N SER A 582 -1.44 16.39 -24.69
CA SER A 582 -2.34 15.27 -24.39
C SER A 582 -1.55 13.97 -24.24
N LEU A 583 -1.79 13.18 -23.18
CA LEU A 583 -1.00 11.97 -22.90
C LEU A 583 -1.80 10.84 -22.27
N VAL A 584 -1.29 9.62 -22.47
CA VAL A 584 -1.77 8.41 -21.80
C VAL A 584 -0.64 7.83 -20.96
N VAL A 585 -0.93 7.53 -19.70
CA VAL A 585 0.00 6.94 -18.74
C VAL A 585 -0.49 5.57 -18.31
N ASP A 586 0.43 4.62 -18.24
CA ASP A 586 0.17 3.27 -17.78
C ASP A 586 0.17 3.14 -16.24
N PRO A 587 -0.28 2.00 -15.69
CA PRO A 587 -0.29 1.76 -14.23
C PRO A 587 1.07 1.87 -13.52
N MET A 588 2.19 1.79 -14.24
CA MET A 588 3.55 1.93 -13.72
C MET A 588 4.13 3.34 -13.88
N ALA A 589 3.27 4.32 -14.19
CA ALA A 589 3.65 5.71 -14.44
C ALA A 589 4.45 5.93 -15.75
N GLN A 590 4.48 4.95 -16.65
CA GLN A 590 5.11 5.10 -17.96
C GLN A 590 4.18 5.87 -18.90
N VAL A 591 4.67 6.96 -19.47
CA VAL A 591 3.97 7.69 -20.54
C VAL A 591 4.04 6.84 -21.81
N LEU A 592 2.89 6.36 -22.28
CA LEU A 592 2.78 5.52 -23.48
C LEU A 592 2.82 6.35 -24.76
N VAL A 593 2.16 7.51 -24.71
CA VAL A 593 2.11 8.48 -25.80
C VAL A 593 1.88 9.86 -25.21
N GLU A 594 2.43 10.88 -25.86
CA GLU A 594 2.23 12.28 -25.51
C GLU A 594 2.34 13.14 -26.77
N ALA A 595 1.40 14.06 -26.92
CA ALA A 595 1.41 15.06 -27.99
C ALA A 595 2.42 16.17 -27.67
N GLU A 596 2.71 16.99 -28.68
CA GLU A 596 3.36 18.28 -28.47
C GLU A 596 2.30 19.37 -28.21
N GLU A 597 2.55 20.62 -28.61
CA GLU A 597 1.64 21.75 -28.37
C GLU A 597 0.54 21.93 -29.43
N LYS A 598 0.71 21.34 -30.62
CA LYS A 598 -0.15 21.57 -31.80
C LYS A 598 -1.30 20.58 -31.89
N GLU A 599 -2.24 20.84 -32.79
CA GLU A 599 -3.33 19.90 -33.06
C GLU A 599 -2.79 18.54 -33.53
N GLU A 600 -3.19 17.48 -32.82
CA GLU A 600 -2.76 16.11 -33.07
C GLU A 600 -3.76 15.13 -32.44
N ILE A 601 -3.83 13.91 -32.97
CA ILE A 601 -4.50 12.78 -32.31
C ILE A 601 -3.43 11.80 -31.85
N VAL A 602 -3.38 11.54 -30.55
CA VAL A 602 -2.49 10.52 -29.98
C VAL A 602 -3.28 9.27 -29.62
N TYR A 603 -2.64 8.11 -29.82
CA TYR A 603 -3.26 6.81 -29.64
C TYR A 603 -2.47 5.95 -28.66
N ALA A 604 -3.17 5.18 -27.84
CA ALA A 604 -2.57 4.17 -26.97
C ALA A 604 -3.44 2.91 -26.93
N GLU A 605 -2.79 1.75 -26.81
CA GLU A 605 -3.45 0.48 -26.55
C GLU A 605 -3.48 0.23 -25.04
N LEU A 606 -4.67 0.08 -24.46
CA LEU A 606 -4.82 -0.23 -23.05
C LEU A 606 -5.00 -1.75 -22.91
N ASN A 607 -4.17 -2.37 -22.08
CA ASN A 607 -4.23 -3.81 -21.80
C ASN A 607 -4.50 -4.08 -20.30
N GLY A 608 -5.46 -4.96 -20.01
CA GLY A 608 -5.79 -5.41 -18.65
C GLY A 608 -4.66 -6.19 -17.99
N GLU A 609 -3.88 -6.96 -18.75
CA GLU A 609 -2.72 -7.70 -18.24
C GLU A 609 -1.69 -6.77 -17.60
N LYS A 610 -1.50 -5.56 -18.14
CA LYS A 610 -0.57 -4.58 -17.57
C LYS A 610 -1.03 -4.08 -16.20
N ILE A 611 -2.34 -3.89 -16.01
CA ILE A 611 -2.92 -3.55 -14.71
C ILE A 611 -2.70 -4.69 -13.72
N GLU A 612 -2.96 -5.92 -14.15
CA GLU A 612 -2.77 -7.11 -13.31
C GLU A 612 -1.31 -7.34 -12.94
N GLU A 613 -0.40 -7.26 -13.90
CA GLU A 613 1.05 -7.37 -13.68
C GLU A 613 1.52 -6.31 -12.68
N THR A 614 1.12 -5.06 -12.88
CA THR A 614 1.48 -3.95 -11.99
C THR A 614 0.96 -4.16 -10.58
N ARG A 615 -0.31 -4.55 -10.44
CA ARG A 615 -0.94 -4.82 -9.12
C ARG A 615 -0.38 -6.07 -8.45
N LYS A 616 0.07 -7.07 -9.22
CA LYS A 616 0.77 -8.26 -8.69
C LYS A 616 2.18 -7.89 -8.22
N GLY A 617 2.89 -7.06 -8.97
CA GLY A 617 4.26 -6.65 -8.65
C GLY A 617 4.39 -5.62 -7.54
N ILE A 618 3.42 -4.71 -7.40
CA ILE A 618 3.38 -3.67 -6.37
C ILE A 618 1.97 -3.63 -5.78
N PRO A 619 1.60 -4.49 -4.83
CA PRO A 619 0.19 -4.71 -4.45
C PRO A 619 -0.38 -3.62 -3.51
N ILE A 620 -0.28 -2.35 -3.90
CA ILE A 620 -0.72 -1.22 -3.08
C ILE A 620 -2.21 -1.29 -2.75
N GLN A 621 -3.03 -1.93 -3.59
CA GLN A 621 -4.46 -2.09 -3.33
C GLN A 621 -4.74 -2.93 -2.08
N THR A 622 -3.95 -3.99 -1.83
CA THR A 622 -4.09 -4.83 -0.64
C THR A 622 -3.27 -4.31 0.54
N GLN A 623 -2.24 -3.49 0.27
CA GLN A 623 -1.39 -2.86 1.27
C GLN A 623 -1.95 -1.52 1.80
N ARG A 624 -2.95 -0.91 1.14
CA ARG A 624 -3.63 0.30 1.62
C ARG A 624 -4.21 0.09 3.03
N ARG A 625 -4.08 1.12 3.86
CA ARG A 625 -4.35 1.08 5.29
C ARG A 625 -5.61 1.89 5.65
N PHE A 626 -6.79 1.34 5.34
CA PHE A 626 -8.06 1.97 5.68
C PHE A 626 -8.38 1.99 7.18
N ASP A 627 -7.55 1.31 7.96
CA ASP A 627 -7.48 1.41 9.40
C ASP A 627 -6.80 2.71 9.89
N ILE A 628 -5.91 3.32 9.10
CA ILE A 628 -5.22 4.58 9.44
C ILE A 628 -6.03 5.78 8.94
N TYR A 629 -6.51 5.71 7.71
CA TYR A 629 -7.31 6.74 7.07
C TYR A 629 -8.59 6.12 6.57
N LYS A 630 -9.69 6.88 6.55
CA LYS A 630 -10.95 6.35 6.01
C LYS A 630 -10.76 5.91 4.56
N ASP A 631 -11.41 4.81 4.19
CA ASP A 631 -11.57 4.51 2.78
C ASP A 631 -12.51 5.56 2.17
N VAL A 632 -11.91 6.52 1.46
CA VAL A 632 -12.66 7.57 0.75
C VAL A 632 -13.63 6.99 -0.29
N SER A 633 -13.52 5.71 -0.66
CA SER A 633 -14.45 5.03 -1.57
C SER A 633 -15.67 4.41 -0.89
N GLU A 634 -15.76 4.40 0.44
CA GLU A 634 -16.93 3.87 1.16
C GLU A 634 -18.02 4.92 1.39
N ASP A 635 -17.66 6.20 1.42
CA ASP A 635 -18.59 7.31 1.69
C ASP A 635 -18.37 8.45 0.67
N PHE A 636 -19.02 8.34 -0.49
CA PHE A 636 -18.99 9.33 -1.56
C PHE A 636 -20.33 9.39 -2.29
N LYS A 637 -20.61 10.51 -2.96
CA LYS A 637 -21.79 10.65 -3.81
C LYS A 637 -21.47 10.15 -5.21
N ASN A 638 -22.17 9.11 -5.67
CA ASN A 638 -22.09 8.62 -7.04
C ASN A 638 -23.17 9.27 -7.91
N GLY A 639 -22.83 9.61 -9.16
CA GLY A 639 -23.77 10.21 -10.12
C GLY A 639 -24.87 9.28 -10.64
N ASP A 640 -24.76 7.98 -10.37
CA ASP A 640 -25.68 6.95 -10.90
C ASP A 640 -26.99 6.78 -10.11
N GLU A 641 -27.21 7.57 -9.04
CA GLU A 641 -28.52 7.64 -8.39
C GLU A 641 -29.46 8.50 -9.25
N LYS A 642 -30.19 7.84 -10.17
CA LYS A 642 -31.29 8.41 -10.93
C LYS A 642 -32.43 8.92 -10.06
#